data_AF-A0A4V2MNB8-F1
#
_entry.id   AF-A0A4V2MNB8-F1
#
_cell.length_a   1.000
_cell.length_b   1.000
_cell.length_c   1.000
_cell.angle_alpha   90.00
_cell.angle_beta   90.00
_cell.angle_gamma   90.00
#
_symmetry.space_group_name_H-M   'P 1'
#
loop_
_entity.id
_entity.type
_entity.pdbx_description
1 polymer ?
#
loop_
_entity_poly.entity_id
_entity_poly.type
_entity_poly.pdbx_seq_one_letter_code
_entity_poly.pdbx_strand_id
1 'polypeptide(L)'
;MPKTNHIYKTKVLPLMALLFLVTNFSFAQKTKPVEPPKPIFKGKDGKLAYTSDEQGNRIPDFSYAGYMAGEKAIPNATIKVIVPVSKGDATLRIQSAINYVSKLPVGKDGLRGAVLLEKGLYEVAGTLKLSASGVVLRGSGMGENGTTIFATGLDRIGVIRILGKKNKVEETPVAISDAYVPVNSNKLTLSNINGFKVGDKIIINRPSTKEWIETLKTVEFGGGESALGWKPGTRDIHWDRKITAINGSTITFDAPITTALDSKYGGATVSKYQWDGRIGQSGVENLKIESDYNKENIKDEYHRWTAICLENIEDAWVRQVVFEHFAGSAVNVLETAKRITVEDCKSLAPISEIGGERRYTFLTTGQQTLFQRLYSEYGYHDFAVGFCAPGPNVFVQCQSYLPFSFSGAIDSWSSGVLFDIVNIDGQALSYLNRGQDGQGAGWSAANSVFWQCSAARVDNFQPPTAQNWAFGTWAQFSGNGYWDMSNEQIQPRSLYYAQLKDRIGNDADARTFVLPVETEASSSPPVDVAQKLTKLAYKPALTVSEYIDSATERNKISTDANQAKSIDKIGLDKIVQPILADAMTIKNGWLVRGNEIVVGNRQDVPWWNGSARPYGLKNTKFHVTRFVPGRAGNGLTDDLDEITDSMKNGSVKVLDHNYGLWYDRRRDDHERIRRMDGEVWAPFYELPYARSGQDKAWDGLSKYDITKYNLWYWDRLKQFANLADQKGLVLIHENYFQHNIIEAGAHYADFPWRTANNINNTGFPEPVPYAGDKRIFMAEQYYDVTNEHRKAIHKAYIRKCLENFDGNSGVIQLIGAEFTGPLHFVQFWIDTIKEWEKETGKHPIIGLSVTKDVQDAILADPNRANVVDLIDIRYWHYQADGTAYASQGGLSLAPRQHARLLKPKKTSFEEVYHAVSEYKIKFPEKAVIYSGDSFDSFGWAILMAGGSLSNVDELDASVLNLASTMKPFLPAGKSAKQYGLENPGKAYILYNSSNDAINLDLSKSTGKFNIKVLNAKTGKAIKEEKISTGAVAKLSKVASGDEVIIINKI
;
A
#
# COMPACT_ATOMS: atom_id res chain seq x y z
N MET A 1 -20.97 28.92 52.83
CA MET A 1 -22.35 29.21 53.29
C MET A 1 -23.22 29.41 52.05
N PRO A 2 -24.54 29.10 52.06
CA PRO A 2 -25.41 28.67 53.17
C PRO A 2 -25.92 27.20 53.01
N LYS A 3 -26.05 26.42 54.10
CA LYS A 3 -27.30 26.05 54.87
C LYS A 3 -28.22 25.11 54.06
N THR A 4 -28.78 24.00 54.56
CA THR A 4 -29.21 23.65 55.94
C THR A 4 -29.68 22.19 56.05
N ASN A 5 -29.35 21.56 57.19
CA ASN A 5 -30.10 20.61 58.03
C ASN A 5 -31.40 19.95 57.54
N HIS A 6 -31.56 18.64 57.83
CA HIS A 6 -32.55 18.19 58.83
C HIS A 6 -32.14 16.87 59.53
N ILE A 7 -32.34 16.88 60.84
CA ILE A 7 -32.15 15.85 61.88
C ILE A 7 -33.45 15.03 62.00
N TYR A 8 -33.40 13.75 62.36
CA TYR A 8 -34.20 13.21 63.49
C TYR A 8 -33.62 11.93 64.10
N LYS A 9 -33.65 11.91 65.43
CA LYS A 9 -33.11 10.95 66.40
C LYS A 9 -34.23 10.03 66.93
N THR A 10 -33.92 8.74 67.08
CA THR A 10 -34.24 7.76 68.16
C THR A 10 -35.49 7.85 69.06
N LYS A 11 -36.10 6.67 69.33
CA LYS A 11 -36.54 6.05 70.64
C LYS A 11 -37.06 4.60 70.33
N VAL A 12 -36.67 3.46 70.93
CA VAL A 12 -36.67 2.95 72.34
C VAL A 12 -38.11 2.85 72.88
N LEU A 13 -38.74 1.74 73.35
CA LEU A 13 -38.41 0.37 73.82
C LEU A 13 -39.73 -0.52 73.76
N PRO A 14 -39.95 -1.65 74.51
CA PRO A 14 -40.38 -2.96 74.01
C PRO A 14 -41.80 -3.41 74.47
N LEU A 15 -42.34 -4.53 73.95
CA LEU A 15 -43.17 -5.43 74.78
C LEU A 15 -43.25 -6.84 74.20
N MET A 16 -43.05 -7.79 75.12
CA MET A 16 -43.07 -9.23 74.99
C MET A 16 -44.52 -9.75 74.86
N ALA A 17 -44.77 -10.69 73.94
CA ALA A 17 -45.84 -11.69 74.09
C ALA A 17 -45.53 -12.93 73.23
N LEU A 18 -45.18 -14.00 73.93
CA LEU A 18 -44.89 -15.34 73.44
C LEU A 18 -46.22 -16.04 73.08
N LEU A 19 -46.38 -16.56 71.87
CA LEU A 19 -47.31 -17.67 71.65
C LEU A 19 -46.83 -18.57 70.49
N PHE A 20 -46.68 -19.85 70.83
CA PHE A 20 -46.27 -20.96 69.99
C PHE A 20 -47.15 -21.13 68.76
N LEU A 21 -46.54 -21.12 67.57
CA LEU A 21 -47.02 -21.90 66.43
C LEU A 21 -45.84 -22.62 65.78
N VAL A 22 -45.87 -23.95 65.91
CA VAL A 22 -45.00 -24.89 65.21
C VAL A 22 -45.20 -24.71 63.71
N THR A 23 -44.24 -24.07 63.04
CA THR A 23 -44.13 -24.07 61.59
C THR A 23 -42.90 -24.88 61.21
N ASN A 24 -43.11 -25.91 60.41
CA ASN A 24 -42.07 -26.72 59.81
C ASN A 24 -41.10 -25.79 59.06
N PHE A 25 -39.89 -25.59 59.58
CA PHE A 25 -38.78 -25.12 58.78
C PHE A 25 -38.35 -26.27 57.87
N SER A 26 -39.05 -26.44 56.75
CA SER A 26 -38.44 -27.02 55.57
C SER A 26 -37.26 -26.11 55.22
N PHE A 27 -36.04 -26.59 55.46
CA PHE A 27 -34.85 -26.00 54.85
C PHE A 27 -35.09 -26.06 53.34
N ALA A 28 -35.50 -24.92 52.76
CA ALA A 28 -35.40 -24.73 51.32
C ALA A 28 -33.92 -24.90 50.98
N GLN A 29 -33.59 -26.07 50.43
CA GLN A 29 -32.33 -26.28 49.73
C GLN A 29 -32.21 -25.09 48.79
N LYS A 30 -31.23 -24.20 49.02
CA LYS A 30 -30.85 -23.21 48.01
C LYS A 30 -30.69 -24.00 46.72
N THR A 31 -31.53 -23.72 45.73
CA THR A 31 -31.39 -24.28 44.40
C THR A 31 -29.93 -24.03 44.01
N LYS A 32 -29.15 -25.11 43.86
CA LYS A 32 -27.78 -24.99 43.39
C LYS A 32 -27.87 -24.16 42.10
N PRO A 33 -27.12 -23.04 41.99
CA PRO A 33 -27.02 -22.35 40.72
C PRO A 33 -26.66 -23.41 39.68
N VAL A 34 -27.53 -23.61 38.68
CA VAL A 34 -27.20 -24.49 37.56
C VAL A 34 -26.09 -23.75 36.84
N GLU A 35 -24.86 -24.25 36.95
CA GLU A 35 -23.74 -23.69 36.22
C GLU A 35 -24.08 -23.73 34.73
N PRO A 36 -23.93 -22.61 34.00
CA PRO A 36 -24.16 -22.62 32.57
C PRO A 36 -23.21 -23.63 31.92
N PRO A 37 -23.68 -24.38 30.90
CA PRO A 37 -22.87 -25.42 30.28
C PRO A 37 -21.60 -24.83 29.67
N LYS A 38 -20.46 -25.49 29.90
CA LYS A 38 -19.17 -25.05 29.36
C LYS A 38 -19.20 -25.06 27.82
N PRO A 39 -18.69 -24.03 27.15
CA PRO A 39 -18.70 -23.94 25.68
C PRO A 39 -17.83 -25.02 25.02
N ILE A 40 -16.79 -25.48 25.73
CA ILE A 40 -15.94 -26.60 25.35
C ILE A 40 -15.59 -27.42 26.60
N PHE A 41 -15.56 -28.74 26.47
CA PHE A 41 -15.24 -29.66 27.56
C PHE A 41 -14.74 -31.00 27.01
N LYS A 42 -14.18 -31.85 27.87
CA LYS A 42 -13.76 -33.20 27.50
C LYS A 42 -14.97 -34.15 27.51
N GLY A 43 -15.25 -34.79 26.38
CA GLY A 43 -16.29 -35.80 26.21
C GLY A 43 -15.97 -37.10 26.95
N LYS A 44 -17.00 -37.95 27.10
CA LYS A 44 -16.86 -39.27 27.74
C LYS A 44 -15.92 -40.21 26.98
N ASP A 45 -15.76 -39.98 25.68
CA ASP A 45 -14.85 -40.68 24.77
C ASP A 45 -13.41 -40.10 24.78
N GLY A 46 -13.18 -39.06 25.59
CA GLY A 46 -11.89 -38.40 25.72
C GLY A 46 -11.60 -37.32 24.68
N LYS A 47 -12.50 -37.11 23.70
CA LYS A 47 -12.41 -36.07 22.66
C LYS A 47 -12.92 -34.73 23.15
N LEU A 48 -12.74 -33.67 22.36
CA LEU A 48 -13.38 -32.38 22.62
C LEU A 48 -14.87 -32.44 22.28
N ALA A 49 -15.70 -31.97 23.21
CA ALA A 49 -17.13 -31.77 23.04
C ALA A 49 -17.47 -30.28 23.20
N TYR A 50 -18.53 -29.84 22.53
CA TYR A 50 -18.88 -28.42 22.39
C TYR A 50 -20.34 -28.19 22.75
N THR A 51 -20.60 -27.11 23.47
CA THR A 51 -21.96 -26.62 23.70
C THR A 51 -22.22 -25.47 22.73
N SER A 52 -23.24 -25.62 21.88
CA SER A 52 -23.72 -24.52 21.04
C SER A 52 -24.60 -23.56 21.84
N ASP A 53 -24.60 -22.29 21.45
CA ASP A 53 -25.60 -21.32 21.93
C ASP A 53 -27.00 -21.60 21.33
N GLU A 54 -27.98 -20.79 21.69
CA GLU A 54 -29.38 -20.93 21.25
C GLU A 54 -29.56 -20.84 19.72
N GLN A 55 -28.63 -20.19 19.01
CA GLN A 55 -28.65 -20.05 17.55
C GLN A 55 -27.78 -21.10 16.85
N GLY A 56 -27.14 -21.99 17.61
CA GLY A 56 -26.28 -23.06 17.11
C GLY A 56 -24.80 -22.68 16.99
N ASN A 57 -24.40 -21.46 17.35
CA ASN A 57 -23.00 -21.02 17.28
C ASN A 57 -22.16 -21.78 18.30
N ARG A 58 -20.92 -22.08 17.93
CA ARG A 58 -19.93 -22.67 18.85
C ARG A 58 -18.52 -22.19 18.53
N ILE A 59 -17.58 -22.52 19.41
CA ILE A 59 -16.15 -22.28 19.19
C ILE A 59 -15.71 -22.87 17.83
N PRO A 60 -15.00 -22.11 16.99
CA PRO A 60 -14.52 -22.60 15.71
C PRO A 60 -13.57 -23.81 15.83
N ASP A 61 -13.59 -24.66 14.82
CA ASP A 61 -12.59 -25.71 14.59
C ASP A 61 -11.38 -25.09 13.89
N PHE A 62 -10.33 -24.83 14.67
CA PHE A 62 -9.11 -24.19 14.21
C PHE A 62 -8.16 -25.17 13.51
N SER A 63 -8.45 -26.48 13.54
CA SER A 63 -7.57 -27.51 12.96
C SER A 63 -7.45 -27.46 11.43
N TYR A 64 -8.28 -26.66 10.75
CA TYR A 64 -8.21 -26.42 9.30
C TYR A 64 -7.18 -25.35 8.89
N ALA A 65 -6.44 -24.80 9.85
CA ALA A 65 -5.34 -23.88 9.59
C ALA A 65 -4.03 -24.59 9.25
N GLY A 66 -3.23 -23.96 8.40
CA GLY A 66 -1.90 -24.41 7.98
C GLY A 66 -1.86 -25.04 6.59
N TYR A 67 -0.64 -25.38 6.16
CA TYR A 67 -0.34 -26.07 4.91
C TYR A 67 -1.26 -27.28 4.70
N MET A 68 -1.92 -27.35 3.54
CA MET A 68 -2.90 -28.40 3.22
C MET A 68 -3.98 -28.56 4.32
N ALA A 69 -4.41 -27.44 4.90
CA ALA A 69 -5.37 -27.37 6.00
C ALA A 69 -4.95 -28.18 7.23
N GLY A 70 -3.65 -28.31 7.49
CA GLY A 70 -3.10 -29.09 8.60
C GLY A 70 -3.18 -30.61 8.40
N GLU A 71 -3.65 -31.11 7.25
CA GLU A 71 -3.85 -32.54 6.99
C GLU A 71 -2.55 -33.28 6.64
N LYS A 72 -1.59 -32.57 6.07
CA LYS A 72 -0.30 -33.13 5.62
C LYS A 72 0.86 -32.40 6.28
N ALA A 73 1.95 -33.13 6.53
CA ALA A 73 3.22 -32.52 6.89
C ALA A 73 3.80 -31.76 5.69
N ILE A 74 4.59 -30.73 5.96
CA ILE A 74 5.31 -29.99 4.93
C ILE A 74 6.32 -30.94 4.24
N PRO A 75 6.27 -31.08 2.91
CA PRO A 75 7.10 -32.05 2.19
C PRO A 75 8.57 -31.60 2.11
N ASN A 76 9.47 -32.57 1.95
CA ASN A 76 10.87 -32.30 1.65
C ASN A 76 11.11 -32.33 0.14
N ALA A 77 11.26 -31.14 -0.47
CA ALA A 77 11.56 -31.03 -1.89
C ALA A 77 12.96 -31.60 -2.24
N THR A 78 13.05 -32.33 -3.35
CA THR A 78 14.34 -32.76 -3.92
C THR A 78 15.11 -31.57 -4.46
N ILE A 79 16.40 -31.47 -4.14
CA ILE A 79 17.27 -30.40 -4.65
C ILE A 79 17.51 -30.61 -6.15
N LYS A 80 17.29 -29.55 -6.95
CA LYS A 80 17.44 -29.59 -8.41
C LYS A 80 18.58 -28.72 -8.91
N VAL A 81 18.93 -27.69 -8.15
CA VAL A 81 20.03 -26.77 -8.46
C VAL A 81 20.71 -26.33 -7.16
N ILE A 82 22.02 -26.18 -7.23
CA ILE A 82 22.87 -25.66 -6.16
C ILE A 82 23.35 -24.26 -6.57
N VAL A 83 23.36 -23.33 -5.64
CA VAL A 83 23.87 -21.97 -5.85
C VAL A 83 25.04 -21.75 -4.89
N PRO A 84 26.30 -21.92 -5.33
CA PRO A 84 27.44 -21.59 -4.49
C PRO A 84 27.57 -20.08 -4.34
N VAL A 85 28.16 -19.65 -3.22
CA VAL A 85 28.47 -18.25 -2.93
C VAL A 85 29.41 -17.69 -4.01
N SER A 86 29.15 -16.46 -4.42
CA SER A 86 30.01 -15.69 -5.32
C SER A 86 30.13 -14.27 -4.79
N LYS A 87 31.23 -13.58 -5.12
CA LYS A 87 31.42 -12.17 -4.76
C LYS A 87 30.40 -11.27 -5.50
N GLY A 88 29.88 -10.25 -4.80
CA GLY A 88 28.96 -9.25 -5.32
C GLY A 88 27.48 -9.64 -5.22
N ASP A 89 26.61 -8.83 -5.81
CA ASP A 89 25.15 -9.01 -5.75
C ASP A 89 24.70 -10.35 -6.37
N ALA A 90 24.13 -11.21 -5.52
CA ALA A 90 23.63 -12.52 -5.85
C ALA A 90 22.20 -12.52 -6.39
N THR A 91 21.53 -11.35 -6.50
CA THR A 91 20.13 -11.24 -6.94
C THR A 91 19.87 -12.01 -8.24
N LEU A 92 20.62 -11.70 -9.31
CA LEU A 92 20.44 -12.37 -10.61
C LEU A 92 20.76 -13.87 -10.53
N ARG A 93 21.78 -14.22 -9.75
CA ARG A 93 22.27 -15.60 -9.61
C ARG A 93 21.21 -16.50 -8.97
N ILE A 94 20.64 -16.05 -7.85
CA ILE A 94 19.59 -16.78 -7.14
C ILE A 94 18.30 -16.77 -7.98
N GLN A 95 17.93 -15.64 -8.59
CA GLN A 95 16.74 -15.58 -9.44
C GLN A 95 16.85 -16.51 -10.65
N SER A 96 18.02 -16.64 -11.28
CA SER A 96 18.25 -17.58 -12.38
C SER A 96 18.03 -19.04 -11.95
N ALA A 97 18.46 -19.39 -10.74
CA ALA A 97 18.23 -20.72 -10.18
C ALA A 97 16.75 -20.98 -9.89
N ILE A 98 16.04 -19.99 -9.35
CA ILE A 98 14.57 -20.05 -9.16
C ILE A 98 13.87 -20.22 -10.52
N ASN A 99 14.27 -19.45 -11.53
CA ASN A 99 13.72 -19.52 -12.88
C ASN A 99 13.98 -20.87 -13.54
N TYR A 100 15.16 -21.46 -13.32
CA TYR A 100 15.50 -22.81 -13.78
C TYR A 100 14.55 -23.85 -13.18
N VAL A 101 14.39 -23.87 -11.85
CA VAL A 101 13.48 -24.81 -11.17
C VAL A 101 12.03 -24.59 -11.60
N SER A 102 11.62 -23.34 -11.79
CA SER A 102 10.28 -22.97 -12.27
C SER A 102 9.95 -23.57 -13.64
N LYS A 103 10.95 -23.87 -14.48
CA LYS A 103 10.79 -24.49 -15.80
C LYS A 103 10.75 -26.02 -15.76
N LEU A 104 11.13 -26.67 -14.66
CA LEU A 104 11.14 -28.14 -14.54
C LEU A 104 9.72 -28.69 -14.40
N PRO A 105 9.41 -29.91 -14.89
CA PRO A 105 8.09 -30.52 -14.72
C PRO A 105 7.66 -30.61 -13.25
N VAL A 106 6.36 -30.44 -13.00
CA VAL A 106 5.78 -30.63 -11.66
C VAL A 106 5.75 -32.12 -11.34
N GLY A 107 6.28 -32.51 -10.18
CA GLY A 107 6.27 -33.88 -9.66
C GLY A 107 4.89 -34.33 -9.18
N LYS A 108 4.76 -35.62 -8.85
CA LYS A 108 3.50 -36.20 -8.34
C LYS A 108 3.08 -35.64 -6.98
N ASP A 109 4.04 -35.11 -6.23
CA ASP A 109 3.88 -34.43 -4.96
C ASP A 109 3.49 -32.95 -5.12
N GLY A 110 3.40 -32.44 -6.35
CA GLY A 110 3.14 -31.03 -6.64
C GLY A 110 4.40 -30.14 -6.64
N LEU A 111 5.59 -30.73 -6.45
CA LEU A 111 6.86 -30.00 -6.36
C LEU A 111 7.67 -30.13 -7.67
N ARG A 112 8.27 -29.02 -8.11
CA ARG A 112 9.32 -29.00 -9.14
C ARG A 112 10.68 -29.30 -8.54
N GLY A 113 10.92 -28.77 -7.34
CA GLY A 113 12.12 -29.04 -6.54
C GLY A 113 12.60 -27.83 -5.75
N ALA A 114 13.75 -28.00 -5.10
CA ALA A 114 14.42 -26.96 -4.33
C ALA A 114 15.62 -26.36 -5.06
N VAL A 115 15.76 -25.04 -4.91
CA VAL A 115 17.02 -24.29 -5.09
C VAL A 115 17.76 -24.34 -3.76
N LEU A 116 18.93 -24.99 -3.72
CA LEU A 116 19.78 -25.00 -2.54
C LEU A 116 20.81 -23.87 -2.62
N LEU A 117 20.76 -22.94 -1.68
CA LEU A 117 21.86 -22.02 -1.39
C LEU A 117 22.85 -22.74 -0.47
N GLU A 118 24.12 -22.77 -0.86
CA GLU A 118 25.18 -23.30 0.00
C GLU A 118 25.41 -22.40 1.22
N LYS A 119 26.29 -22.84 2.12
CA LYS A 119 26.66 -22.06 3.30
C LYS A 119 27.40 -20.78 2.89
N GLY A 120 27.14 -19.69 3.61
CA GLY A 120 27.81 -18.40 3.44
C GLY A 120 26.85 -17.23 3.22
N LEU A 121 27.44 -16.09 2.88
CA LEU A 121 26.78 -14.79 2.78
C LEU A 121 26.46 -14.46 1.33
N TYR A 122 25.18 -14.15 1.04
CA TYR A 122 24.70 -13.73 -0.27
C TYR A 122 24.18 -12.30 -0.17
N GLU A 123 24.92 -11.34 -0.73
CA GLU A 123 24.43 -9.96 -0.88
C GLU A 123 23.27 -9.93 -1.88
N VAL A 124 22.14 -9.33 -1.53
CA VAL A 124 20.95 -9.26 -2.38
C VAL A 124 20.42 -7.82 -2.43
N ALA A 125 20.73 -7.12 -3.52
CA ALA A 125 20.27 -5.75 -3.75
C ALA A 125 18.84 -5.67 -4.32
N GLY A 126 18.36 -6.69 -5.03
CA GLY A 126 17.02 -6.73 -5.62
C GLY A 126 16.02 -7.61 -4.86
N THR A 127 14.93 -8.01 -5.53
CA THR A 127 13.90 -8.88 -4.95
C THR A 127 13.90 -10.24 -5.63
N LEU A 128 13.84 -11.30 -4.83
CA LEU A 128 13.73 -12.69 -5.30
C LEU A 128 12.24 -13.08 -5.42
N LYS A 129 11.80 -13.47 -6.62
CA LYS A 129 10.40 -13.80 -6.92
C LYS A 129 10.22 -15.29 -7.17
N LEU A 130 9.35 -15.93 -6.39
CA LEU A 130 8.85 -17.28 -6.62
C LEU A 130 7.44 -17.17 -7.22
N SER A 131 7.36 -17.25 -8.55
CA SER A 131 6.10 -17.03 -9.30
C SER A 131 5.53 -18.27 -9.99
N ALA A 132 6.02 -19.46 -9.63
CA ALA A 132 5.53 -20.74 -10.11
C ALA A 132 5.25 -21.68 -8.94
N SER A 133 4.25 -22.55 -9.11
CA SER A 133 3.96 -23.62 -8.15
C SER A 133 5.10 -24.63 -8.06
N GLY A 134 5.31 -25.22 -6.88
CA GLY A 134 6.23 -26.32 -6.67
C GLY A 134 7.69 -25.92 -6.44
N VAL A 135 7.97 -24.64 -6.14
CA VAL A 135 9.34 -24.12 -6.06
C VAL A 135 9.71 -23.80 -4.62
N VAL A 136 10.84 -24.33 -4.16
CA VAL A 136 11.33 -24.12 -2.80
C VAL A 136 12.69 -23.41 -2.85
N LEU A 137 12.85 -22.34 -2.07
CA LEU A 137 14.15 -21.73 -1.81
C LEU A 137 14.66 -22.24 -0.45
N ARG A 138 15.76 -23.00 -0.47
CA ARG A 138 16.32 -23.67 0.70
C ARG A 138 17.74 -23.17 0.95
N GLY A 139 18.06 -22.82 2.19
CA GLY A 139 19.44 -22.63 2.63
C GLY A 139 20.04 -23.87 3.28
N SER A 140 21.27 -23.72 3.76
CA SER A 140 22.09 -24.77 4.39
C SER A 140 22.18 -24.64 5.91
N GLY A 141 21.23 -23.96 6.54
CA GLY A 141 21.13 -23.73 7.99
C GLY A 141 20.73 -22.30 8.31
N MET A 142 19.98 -22.10 9.40
CA MET A 142 19.56 -20.77 9.88
C MET A 142 20.46 -20.15 10.96
N GLY A 143 21.47 -20.88 11.45
CA GLY A 143 22.46 -20.38 12.43
C GLY A 143 23.72 -19.81 11.77
N GLU A 144 24.71 -19.43 12.60
CA GLU A 144 25.95 -18.73 12.16
C GLU A 144 26.74 -19.44 11.06
N ASN A 145 26.78 -20.78 11.06
CA ASN A 145 27.48 -21.60 10.05
C ASN A 145 26.59 -21.99 8.85
N GLY A 146 25.46 -21.32 8.69
CA GLY A 146 24.42 -21.60 7.70
C GLY A 146 24.49 -20.72 6.45
N THR A 147 23.33 -20.45 5.87
CA THR A 147 23.15 -19.54 4.73
C THR A 147 22.57 -18.23 5.23
N THR A 148 23.19 -17.10 4.88
CA THR A 148 22.65 -15.76 5.15
C THR A 148 22.38 -15.04 3.84
N ILE A 149 21.14 -14.61 3.63
CA ILE A 149 20.80 -13.59 2.63
C ILE A 149 20.96 -12.23 3.31
N PHE A 150 21.92 -11.44 2.86
CA PHE A 150 22.17 -10.08 3.35
C PHE A 150 21.58 -9.07 2.37
N ALA A 151 20.45 -8.48 2.74
CA ALA A 151 19.66 -7.65 1.85
C ALA A 151 20.12 -6.18 1.91
N THR A 152 20.83 -5.75 0.87
CA THR A 152 21.46 -4.42 0.76
C THR A 152 20.64 -3.38 0.01
N GLY A 153 19.54 -3.81 -0.62
CA GLY A 153 18.67 -2.93 -1.41
C GLY A 153 17.76 -2.02 -0.61
N LEU A 154 17.22 -0.99 -1.28
CA LEU A 154 16.28 -0.02 -0.70
C LEU A 154 14.81 -0.39 -0.90
N ASP A 155 14.47 -1.41 -1.71
CA ASP A 155 13.07 -1.80 -1.91
C ASP A 155 12.43 -2.27 -0.60
N ARG A 156 11.24 -1.73 -0.30
CA ARG A 156 10.54 -1.93 0.97
C ARG A 156 9.44 -3.00 0.89
N ILE A 157 9.13 -3.56 -0.28
CA ILE A 157 7.99 -4.47 -0.44
C ILE A 157 8.32 -5.89 0.02
N GLY A 158 9.50 -6.40 -0.30
CA GLY A 158 9.91 -7.74 0.10
C GLY A 158 11.27 -8.16 -0.46
N VAL A 159 12.13 -8.77 0.37
CA VAL A 159 13.35 -9.43 -0.11
C VAL A 159 12.99 -10.67 -0.93
N ILE A 160 12.06 -11.49 -0.42
CA ILE A 160 11.50 -12.63 -1.12
C ILE A 160 9.98 -12.44 -1.27
N ARG A 161 9.48 -12.57 -2.51
CA ARG A 161 8.06 -12.54 -2.81
C ARG A 161 7.61 -13.88 -3.38
N ILE A 162 6.72 -14.57 -2.68
CA ILE A 162 6.02 -15.74 -3.21
C ILE A 162 4.69 -15.25 -3.77
N LEU A 163 4.64 -15.15 -5.10
CA LEU A 163 3.71 -14.28 -5.80
C LEU A 163 3.08 -14.98 -7.01
N GLY A 164 1.80 -15.36 -6.90
CA GLY A 164 0.99 -15.73 -8.05
C GLY A 164 0.41 -14.52 -8.80
N LYS A 165 -0.36 -14.76 -9.87
CA LYS A 165 -1.02 -13.68 -10.63
C LYS A 165 -2.41 -13.38 -10.07
N LYS A 166 -2.78 -12.10 -10.02
CA LYS A 166 -4.10 -11.63 -9.61
C LYS A 166 -5.09 -11.65 -10.79
N ASN A 167 -5.43 -12.84 -11.27
CA ASN A 167 -6.35 -13.05 -12.40
C ASN A 167 -7.56 -13.94 -12.03
N LYS A 168 -8.03 -13.84 -10.79
CA LYS A 168 -9.24 -14.52 -10.34
C LYS A 168 -10.46 -14.02 -11.14
N VAL A 169 -11.24 -14.94 -11.66
CA VAL A 169 -12.52 -14.68 -12.33
C VAL A 169 -13.62 -15.30 -11.49
N GLU A 170 -14.56 -14.48 -11.01
CA GLU A 170 -15.70 -14.91 -10.21
C GLU A 170 -16.97 -14.94 -11.07
N GLU A 171 -17.78 -15.99 -10.91
CA GLU A 171 -19.09 -16.10 -11.50
C GLU A 171 -20.15 -15.31 -10.70
N THR A 172 -21.33 -15.13 -11.31
CA THR A 172 -22.46 -14.45 -10.67
C THR A 172 -22.81 -15.08 -9.32
N PRO A 173 -22.95 -14.28 -8.25
CA PRO A 173 -23.28 -14.78 -6.92
C PRO A 173 -24.70 -15.37 -6.87
N VAL A 174 -24.84 -16.46 -6.13
CA VAL A 174 -26.12 -17.09 -5.77
C VAL A 174 -26.41 -16.85 -4.30
N ALA A 175 -27.64 -16.43 -3.98
CA ALA A 175 -28.05 -16.18 -2.59
C ALA A 175 -28.17 -17.47 -1.78
N ILE A 176 -27.87 -17.37 -0.49
CA ILE A 176 -28.12 -18.40 0.51
C ILE A 176 -29.58 -18.29 0.98
N SER A 177 -30.28 -19.42 1.12
CA SER A 177 -31.69 -19.47 1.52
C SER A 177 -31.91 -19.70 3.02
N ASP A 178 -30.88 -20.10 3.76
CA ASP A 178 -30.98 -20.26 5.22
C ASP A 178 -31.23 -18.89 5.88
N ALA A 179 -32.17 -18.85 6.82
CA ALA A 179 -32.38 -17.63 7.63
C ALA A 179 -31.18 -17.33 8.53
N TYR A 180 -30.51 -18.39 9.01
CA TYR A 180 -29.33 -18.32 9.86
C TYR A 180 -28.40 -19.52 9.59
N VAL A 181 -27.11 -19.23 9.37
CA VAL A 181 -26.03 -20.22 9.32
C VAL A 181 -25.08 -19.96 10.48
N PRO A 182 -24.93 -20.88 11.44
CA PRO A 182 -24.18 -20.63 12.67
C PRO A 182 -22.66 -20.58 12.45
N VAL A 183 -21.98 -19.91 13.38
CA VAL A 183 -20.51 -19.98 13.53
C VAL A 183 -20.10 -21.45 13.66
N ASN A 184 -19.01 -21.81 12.98
CA ASN A 184 -18.51 -23.16 12.82
C ASN A 184 -19.35 -24.09 11.92
N SER A 185 -20.31 -23.58 11.15
CA SER A 185 -20.97 -24.40 10.11
C SER A 185 -20.03 -24.62 8.92
N ASN A 186 -20.06 -25.82 8.36
CA ASN A 186 -19.44 -26.15 7.07
C ASN A 186 -20.47 -26.54 6.00
N LYS A 187 -21.74 -26.22 6.25
CA LYS A 187 -22.86 -26.50 5.34
C LYS A 187 -23.82 -25.31 5.27
N LEU A 188 -24.42 -25.13 4.11
CA LEU A 188 -25.43 -24.11 3.85
C LEU A 188 -26.31 -24.50 2.65
N THR A 189 -27.45 -23.86 2.49
CA THR A 189 -28.45 -24.11 1.47
C THR A 189 -28.49 -22.95 0.48
N LEU A 190 -28.36 -23.26 -0.82
CA LEU A 190 -28.43 -22.27 -1.89
C LEU A 190 -29.86 -22.11 -2.39
N SER A 191 -30.23 -20.88 -2.79
CA SER A 191 -31.50 -20.62 -3.46
C SER A 191 -31.57 -21.28 -4.84
N ASN A 192 -30.42 -21.53 -5.47
CA ASN A 192 -30.30 -22.26 -6.73
C ASN A 192 -28.97 -23.04 -6.80
N ILE A 193 -29.03 -24.37 -6.87
CA ILE A 193 -27.85 -25.24 -6.93
C ILE A 193 -27.31 -25.45 -8.36
N ASN A 194 -28.04 -25.00 -9.39
CA ASN A 194 -27.69 -25.27 -10.77
C ASN A 194 -26.31 -24.69 -11.12
N GLY A 195 -25.45 -25.54 -11.68
CA GLY A 195 -24.09 -25.17 -12.09
C GLY A 195 -23.00 -25.36 -11.02
N PHE A 196 -23.37 -25.76 -9.79
CA PHE A 196 -22.42 -26.18 -8.76
C PHE A 196 -22.20 -27.69 -8.78
N LYS A 197 -20.97 -28.13 -8.53
CA LYS A 197 -20.59 -29.54 -8.35
C LYS A 197 -19.56 -29.70 -7.24
N VAL A 198 -19.46 -30.92 -6.72
CA VAL A 198 -18.38 -31.30 -5.80
C VAL A 198 -17.03 -31.02 -6.47
N GLY A 199 -16.14 -30.38 -5.72
CA GLY A 199 -14.82 -29.97 -6.19
C GLY A 199 -14.73 -28.52 -6.65
N ASP A 200 -15.85 -27.82 -6.88
CA ASP A 200 -15.83 -26.41 -7.25
C ASP A 200 -15.21 -25.55 -6.14
N LYS A 201 -14.38 -24.58 -6.57
CA LYS A 201 -13.85 -23.52 -5.71
C LYS A 201 -14.89 -22.40 -5.64
N ILE A 202 -15.20 -21.96 -4.43
CA ILE A 202 -16.25 -20.98 -4.16
C ILE A 202 -15.74 -19.87 -3.22
N ILE A 203 -16.30 -18.67 -3.38
CA ILE A 203 -16.24 -17.60 -2.40
C ILE A 203 -17.60 -17.51 -1.72
N ILE A 204 -17.62 -17.60 -0.40
CA ILE A 204 -18.78 -17.26 0.43
C ILE A 204 -18.59 -15.81 0.87
N ASN A 205 -19.52 -14.93 0.47
CA ASN A 205 -19.48 -13.50 0.78
C ASN A 205 -20.54 -13.14 1.83
N ARG A 206 -20.09 -12.57 2.96
CA ARG A 206 -20.97 -11.94 3.96
C ARG A 206 -20.88 -10.42 3.83
N PRO A 207 -22.00 -9.73 3.51
CA PRO A 207 -22.03 -8.28 3.41
C PRO A 207 -21.96 -7.61 4.80
N SER A 208 -21.47 -6.37 4.81
CA SER A 208 -21.54 -5.44 5.93
C SER A 208 -22.67 -4.43 5.69
N THR A 209 -23.90 -4.76 6.10
CA THR A 209 -25.05 -3.86 5.88
C THR A 209 -25.11 -2.72 6.90
N LYS A 210 -25.94 -1.73 6.61
CA LYS A 210 -26.19 -0.58 7.50
C LYS A 210 -26.70 -1.05 8.86
N GLU A 211 -27.67 -1.96 8.89
CA GLU A 211 -28.33 -2.46 10.10
C GLU A 211 -27.34 -3.20 11.01
N TRP A 212 -26.40 -3.93 10.41
CA TRP A 212 -25.34 -4.60 11.14
C TRP A 212 -24.35 -3.59 11.75
N ILE A 213 -23.91 -2.61 10.97
CA ILE A 213 -23.01 -1.54 11.42
C ILE A 213 -23.62 -0.73 12.58
N GLU A 214 -24.92 -0.43 12.49
CA GLU A 214 -25.69 0.22 13.56
C GLU A 214 -25.77 -0.65 14.82
N THR A 215 -26.02 -1.95 14.65
CA THR A 215 -26.01 -2.92 15.77
C THR A 215 -24.66 -2.94 16.48
N LEU A 216 -23.57 -2.86 15.72
CA LEU A 216 -22.21 -2.83 16.25
C LEU A 216 -21.81 -1.50 16.90
N LYS A 217 -22.61 -0.44 16.71
CA LYS A 217 -22.29 0.94 17.12
C LYS A 217 -20.97 1.43 16.53
N THR A 218 -20.79 1.22 15.23
CA THR A 218 -19.57 1.60 14.49
C THR A 218 -19.81 2.64 13.39
N VAL A 219 -21.02 3.23 13.34
CA VAL A 219 -21.38 4.30 12.38
C VAL A 219 -20.51 5.56 12.59
N GLU A 220 -20.14 5.82 13.84
CA GLU A 220 -19.18 6.83 14.28
C GLU A 220 -18.48 6.33 15.55
N PHE A 221 -17.44 7.04 15.97
CA PHE A 221 -16.66 6.70 17.16
C PHE A 221 -16.55 7.88 18.14
N GLY A 222 -17.50 8.82 18.08
CA GLY A 222 -17.55 10.02 18.91
C GLY A 222 -17.20 11.30 18.16
N GLY A 223 -17.43 12.45 18.82
CA GLY A 223 -17.18 13.78 18.25
C GLY A 223 -18.23 14.28 17.27
N GLY A 224 -19.30 13.51 17.01
CA GLY A 224 -20.30 13.82 15.98
C GLY A 224 -19.76 13.69 14.56
N GLU A 225 -18.63 12.99 14.38
CA GLU A 225 -17.94 12.80 13.10
C GLU A 225 -17.99 11.33 12.69
N SER A 226 -18.39 11.08 11.45
CA SER A 226 -18.58 9.73 10.90
C SER A 226 -17.60 9.38 9.79
N ALA A 227 -16.64 10.26 9.46
CA ALA A 227 -15.65 10.05 8.40
C ALA A 227 -14.87 8.74 8.56
N LEU A 228 -14.51 8.38 9.79
CA LEU A 228 -13.82 7.12 10.11
C LEU A 228 -14.77 5.98 10.50
N GLY A 229 -16.07 6.26 10.64
CA GLY A 229 -17.07 5.25 10.92
C GLY A 229 -17.24 4.25 9.77
N TRP A 230 -17.69 3.04 10.10
CA TRP A 230 -17.90 1.99 9.13
C TRP A 230 -19.05 2.35 8.18
N LYS A 231 -18.90 2.01 6.90
CA LYS A 231 -19.91 2.25 5.85
C LYS A 231 -20.38 0.93 5.24
N PRO A 232 -21.61 0.84 4.72
CA PRO A 232 -22.07 -0.40 4.10
C PRO A 232 -21.15 -0.89 2.98
N GLY A 233 -20.91 -2.20 2.91
CA GLY A 233 -20.05 -2.83 1.89
C GLY A 233 -18.55 -2.62 2.07
N THR A 234 -18.11 -2.11 3.22
CA THR A 234 -16.68 -1.83 3.47
C THR A 234 -16.00 -2.83 4.40
N ARG A 235 -16.74 -3.62 5.18
CA ARG A 235 -16.25 -4.65 6.13
C ARG A 235 -16.83 -6.03 5.77
N ASP A 236 -16.91 -6.33 4.48
CA ASP A 236 -17.39 -7.61 3.97
C ASP A 236 -16.35 -8.71 4.26
N ILE A 237 -16.83 -9.94 4.49
CA ILE A 237 -15.95 -11.11 4.74
C ILE A 237 -16.08 -12.08 3.58
N HIS A 238 -14.94 -12.56 3.08
CA HIS A 238 -14.87 -13.47 1.94
C HIS A 238 -14.15 -14.77 2.34
N TRP A 239 -14.89 -15.86 2.52
CA TRP A 239 -14.29 -17.18 2.75
C TRP A 239 -14.07 -17.90 1.43
N ASP A 240 -12.83 -18.33 1.20
CA ASP A 240 -12.44 -19.17 0.07
C ASP A 240 -12.59 -20.63 0.48
N ARG A 241 -13.48 -21.37 -0.19
CA ARG A 241 -13.85 -22.74 0.17
C ARG A 241 -13.93 -23.63 -1.06
N LYS A 242 -13.91 -24.94 -0.82
CA LYS A 242 -14.13 -25.97 -1.83
C LYS A 242 -15.33 -26.81 -1.45
N ILE A 243 -16.24 -27.05 -2.39
CA ILE A 243 -17.39 -27.93 -2.18
C ILE A 243 -16.90 -29.38 -2.05
N THR A 244 -17.28 -30.04 -0.95
CA THR A 244 -16.92 -31.43 -0.64
C THR A 244 -18.10 -32.39 -0.80
N ALA A 245 -19.33 -31.91 -0.64
CA ALA A 245 -20.54 -32.69 -0.87
C ALA A 245 -21.73 -31.79 -1.28
N ILE A 246 -22.70 -32.38 -2.00
CA ILE A 246 -23.97 -31.75 -2.34
C ILE A 246 -25.09 -32.73 -2.02
N ASN A 247 -26.11 -32.27 -1.29
CA ASN A 247 -27.33 -33.03 -0.99
C ASN A 247 -28.55 -32.11 -1.18
N GLY A 248 -29.31 -32.33 -2.26
CA GLY A 248 -30.34 -31.38 -2.69
C GLY A 248 -29.73 -30.01 -3.00
N SER A 249 -30.27 -28.95 -2.40
CA SER A 249 -29.72 -27.58 -2.49
C SER A 249 -28.69 -27.26 -1.41
N THR A 250 -28.39 -28.19 -0.50
CA THR A 250 -27.40 -28.00 0.56
C THR A 250 -26.02 -28.41 0.07
N ILE A 251 -25.06 -27.49 0.18
CA ILE A 251 -23.64 -27.74 -0.07
C ILE A 251 -22.90 -27.92 1.25
N THR A 252 -21.92 -28.82 1.28
CA THR A 252 -20.91 -28.94 2.34
C THR A 252 -19.57 -28.51 1.78
N PHE A 253 -18.75 -27.84 2.59
CA PHE A 253 -17.46 -27.29 2.16
C PHE A 253 -16.30 -27.62 3.12
N ASP A 254 -15.08 -27.41 2.64
CA ASP A 254 -13.82 -27.95 3.18
C ASP A 254 -13.39 -27.41 4.56
N ALA A 255 -13.88 -26.25 4.99
CA ALA A 255 -13.56 -25.69 6.30
C ALA A 255 -14.72 -24.81 6.82
N PRO A 256 -14.98 -24.76 8.12
CA PRO A 256 -16.11 -24.01 8.65
C PRO A 256 -16.00 -22.49 8.42
N ILE A 257 -17.14 -21.79 8.42
CA ILE A 257 -17.19 -20.32 8.51
C ILE A 257 -17.02 -19.85 9.94
N THR A 258 -16.44 -18.66 10.11
CA THR A 258 -16.02 -18.11 11.41
C THR A 258 -16.87 -16.93 11.88
N THR A 259 -17.85 -16.52 11.08
CA THR A 259 -18.88 -15.55 11.46
C THR A 259 -20.22 -16.06 10.93
N ALA A 260 -21.28 -15.93 11.73
CA ALA A 260 -22.61 -16.35 11.32
C ALA A 260 -23.11 -15.56 10.10
N LEU A 261 -23.91 -16.23 9.26
CA LEU A 261 -24.64 -15.61 8.15
C LEU A 261 -26.08 -15.48 8.60
N ASP A 262 -26.59 -14.25 8.64
CA ASP A 262 -27.91 -13.93 9.18
C ASP A 262 -28.68 -13.10 8.16
N SER A 263 -29.83 -13.62 7.73
CA SER A 263 -30.73 -12.94 6.80
C SER A 263 -31.18 -11.55 7.30
N LYS A 264 -31.24 -11.34 8.63
CA LYS A 264 -31.53 -10.04 9.25
C LYS A 264 -30.52 -8.96 8.85
N TYR A 265 -29.28 -9.37 8.59
CA TYR A 265 -28.18 -8.49 8.19
C TYR A 265 -27.83 -8.66 6.71
N GLY A 266 -28.84 -8.95 5.87
CA GLY A 266 -28.70 -9.05 4.41
C GLY A 266 -28.32 -10.44 3.89
N GLY A 267 -28.21 -11.45 4.76
CA GLY A 267 -27.87 -12.82 4.37
C GLY A 267 -26.43 -12.93 3.85
N ALA A 268 -26.22 -13.79 2.86
CA ALA A 268 -24.91 -13.98 2.23
C ALA A 268 -25.07 -14.62 0.85
N THR A 269 -23.99 -14.62 0.07
CA THR A 269 -23.96 -15.19 -1.28
C THR A 269 -22.79 -16.14 -1.47
N VAL A 270 -22.91 -17.01 -2.48
CA VAL A 270 -21.86 -17.92 -2.93
C VAL A 270 -21.60 -17.72 -4.42
N SER A 271 -20.34 -17.48 -4.78
CA SER A 271 -19.89 -17.42 -6.18
C SER A 271 -18.88 -18.52 -6.45
N LYS A 272 -18.98 -19.21 -7.59
CA LYS A 272 -17.86 -20.03 -8.09
C LYS A 272 -16.75 -19.12 -8.61
N TYR A 273 -15.52 -19.60 -8.56
CA TYR A 273 -14.40 -18.87 -9.17
C TYR A 273 -13.38 -19.79 -9.84
N GLN A 274 -12.66 -19.22 -10.80
CA GLN A 274 -11.44 -19.78 -11.37
C GLN A 274 -10.28 -18.83 -11.10
N TRP A 275 -9.08 -19.38 -10.85
CA TRP A 275 -7.91 -18.59 -10.51
C TRP A 275 -6.62 -19.26 -11.00
N ASP A 276 -6.43 -19.26 -12.32
CA ASP A 276 -5.33 -19.98 -12.97
C ASP A 276 -3.94 -19.47 -12.57
N GLY A 277 -3.86 -18.20 -12.17
CA GLY A 277 -2.62 -17.57 -11.70
C GLY A 277 -2.27 -17.85 -10.25
N ARG A 278 -3.16 -18.46 -9.45
CA ARG A 278 -2.85 -18.77 -8.05
C ARG A 278 -1.86 -19.92 -7.99
N ILE A 279 -0.70 -19.67 -7.40
CA ILE A 279 0.33 -20.72 -7.26
C ILE A 279 0.15 -21.48 -5.95
N GLY A 280 0.90 -22.56 -5.78
CA GLY A 280 0.96 -23.28 -4.52
C GLY A 280 2.10 -24.26 -4.43
N GLN A 281 2.22 -24.97 -3.31
CA GLN A 281 3.30 -25.93 -3.08
C GLN A 281 4.69 -25.29 -3.15
N SER A 282 4.84 -24.09 -2.58
CA SER A 282 6.08 -23.33 -2.63
C SER A 282 6.46 -22.86 -1.22
N GLY A 283 7.75 -22.62 -0.98
CA GLY A 283 8.19 -22.20 0.35
C GLY A 283 9.64 -21.71 0.45
N VAL A 284 9.95 -21.13 1.60
CA VAL A 284 11.29 -20.66 1.97
C VAL A 284 11.72 -21.36 3.26
N GLU A 285 12.93 -21.91 3.29
CA GLU A 285 13.35 -22.70 4.44
C GLU A 285 14.86 -22.73 4.73
N ASN A 286 15.18 -22.97 6.00
CA ASN A 286 16.52 -23.33 6.48
C ASN A 286 17.63 -22.28 6.21
N LEU A 287 17.36 -21.00 6.49
CA LEU A 287 18.29 -19.89 6.22
C LEU A 287 18.11 -18.72 7.19
N LYS A 288 19.07 -17.80 7.20
CA LYS A 288 18.95 -16.47 7.81
C LYS A 288 18.73 -15.41 6.73
N ILE A 289 17.89 -14.42 7.02
CA ILE A 289 17.75 -13.19 6.21
C ILE A 289 18.05 -12.00 7.12
N GLU A 290 18.95 -11.13 6.68
CA GLU A 290 19.38 -9.96 7.42
C GLU A 290 19.25 -8.72 6.54
N SER A 291 18.60 -7.67 7.05
CA SER A 291 18.53 -6.37 6.39
C SER A 291 19.76 -5.54 6.76
N ASP A 292 20.39 -4.89 5.78
CA ASP A 292 21.41 -3.87 6.09
C ASP A 292 20.74 -2.65 6.75
N TYR A 293 21.50 -1.77 7.41
CA TYR A 293 21.00 -0.51 7.94
C TYR A 293 22.16 0.42 8.33
N ASN A 294 21.87 1.71 8.45
CA ASN A 294 22.82 2.69 8.98
C ASN A 294 23.07 2.47 10.49
N LYS A 295 24.26 1.96 10.84
CA LYS A 295 24.64 1.66 12.23
C LYS A 295 24.69 2.88 13.16
N GLU A 296 24.75 4.10 12.61
CA GLU A 296 24.71 5.35 13.38
C GLU A 296 23.26 5.78 13.74
N ASN A 297 22.25 5.16 13.14
CA ASN A 297 20.84 5.46 13.39
C ASN A 297 20.02 4.18 13.62
N ILE A 298 19.75 3.87 14.89
CA ILE A 298 18.91 2.70 15.26
C ILE A 298 17.43 2.84 14.88
N LYS A 299 17.03 4.01 14.36
CA LYS A 299 15.70 4.27 13.77
C LYS A 299 15.77 4.43 12.25
N ASP A 300 16.81 3.92 11.61
CA ASP A 300 16.91 3.95 10.15
C ASP A 300 15.70 3.27 9.51
N GLU A 301 15.26 3.80 8.37
CA GLU A 301 14.18 3.24 7.54
C GLU A 301 14.58 3.21 6.05
N TYR A 302 15.86 3.48 5.74
CA TYR A 302 16.46 3.39 4.41
C TYR A 302 17.09 2.04 4.15
N HIS A 303 16.32 1.00 4.44
CA HIS A 303 16.68 -0.39 4.21
C HIS A 303 15.40 -1.24 4.06
N ARG A 304 15.53 -2.58 4.08
CA ARG A 304 14.39 -3.46 3.83
C ARG A 304 13.39 -3.47 4.98
N TRP A 305 12.12 -3.32 4.64
CA TRP A 305 11.01 -3.41 5.58
C TRP A 305 10.48 -4.83 5.72
N THR A 306 10.16 -5.50 4.62
CA THR A 306 9.58 -6.86 4.66
C THR A 306 10.60 -7.89 4.19
N ALA A 307 10.78 -8.98 4.93
CA ALA A 307 11.64 -10.09 4.51
C ALA A 307 10.91 -11.00 3.51
N ILE A 308 9.78 -11.60 3.92
CA ILE A 308 9.00 -12.50 3.08
C ILE A 308 7.54 -12.05 2.98
N CYS A 309 7.04 -11.90 1.76
CA CYS A 309 5.64 -11.60 1.47
C CYS A 309 5.00 -12.73 0.63
N LEU A 310 3.79 -13.14 1.00
CA LEU A 310 3.02 -14.19 0.32
C LEU A 310 1.69 -13.64 -0.19
N GLU A 311 1.45 -13.71 -1.49
CA GLU A 311 0.20 -13.29 -2.12
C GLU A 311 -0.16 -14.13 -3.36
N ASN A 312 -1.46 -14.26 -3.63
CA ASN A 312 -2.04 -15.07 -4.71
C ASN A 312 -1.52 -16.52 -4.67
N ILE A 313 -1.50 -17.11 -3.47
CA ILE A 313 -0.92 -18.44 -3.22
C ILE A 313 -1.82 -19.30 -2.32
N GLU A 314 -1.79 -20.62 -2.50
CA GLU A 314 -2.33 -21.60 -1.54
C GLU A 314 -1.31 -22.69 -1.21
N ASP A 315 -1.41 -23.30 -0.02
CA ASP A 315 -0.58 -24.44 0.38
C ASP A 315 0.93 -24.16 0.31
N ALA A 316 1.37 -23.21 1.13
CA ALA A 316 2.75 -22.72 1.16
C ALA A 316 3.33 -22.72 2.58
N TRP A 317 4.64 -22.52 2.69
CA TRP A 317 5.29 -22.46 3.99
C TRP A 317 6.52 -21.55 4.06
N VAL A 318 6.81 -21.11 5.29
CA VAL A 318 8.09 -20.55 5.72
C VAL A 318 8.52 -21.34 6.95
N ARG A 319 9.69 -22.00 6.93
CA ARG A 319 10.11 -22.81 8.09
C ARG A 319 11.61 -22.75 8.38
N GLN A 320 11.98 -22.73 9.66
CA GLN A 320 13.39 -22.66 10.08
C GLN A 320 14.11 -21.46 9.47
N VAL A 321 13.60 -20.25 9.75
CA VAL A 321 14.16 -18.98 9.24
C VAL A 321 14.41 -18.01 10.39
N VAL A 322 15.61 -17.43 10.41
CA VAL A 322 15.96 -16.31 11.29
C VAL A 322 15.92 -15.01 10.48
N PHE A 323 15.27 -13.99 11.02
CA PHE A 323 15.13 -12.67 10.43
C PHE A 323 15.81 -11.64 11.34
N GLU A 324 16.61 -10.75 10.77
CA GLU A 324 17.31 -9.69 11.52
C GLU A 324 17.17 -8.32 10.86
N HIS A 325 17.02 -7.30 11.71
CA HIS A 325 17.06 -5.87 11.36
C HIS A 325 15.95 -5.33 10.44
N PHE A 326 14.88 -6.08 10.17
CA PHE A 326 13.79 -5.60 9.32
C PHE A 326 12.94 -4.51 9.99
N ALA A 327 12.59 -3.47 9.21
CA ALA A 327 11.77 -2.36 9.72
C ALA A 327 10.25 -2.67 9.80
N GLY A 328 9.78 -3.60 8.96
CA GLY A 328 8.37 -3.97 8.80
C GLY A 328 8.08 -5.38 9.31
N SER A 329 7.97 -6.35 8.40
CA SER A 329 7.54 -7.72 8.72
C SER A 329 8.65 -8.75 8.45
N ALA A 330 8.77 -9.73 9.33
CA ALA A 330 9.49 -10.97 9.04
C ALA A 330 8.70 -11.79 8.01
N VAL A 331 7.42 -12.02 8.26
CA VAL A 331 6.51 -12.70 7.32
C VAL A 331 5.18 -11.96 7.25
N ASN A 332 4.78 -11.57 6.04
CA ASN A 332 3.49 -10.96 5.75
C ASN A 332 2.67 -11.86 4.81
N VAL A 333 1.54 -12.37 5.30
CA VAL A 333 0.62 -13.24 4.55
C VAL A 333 -0.61 -12.42 4.14
N LEU A 334 -0.72 -12.07 2.86
CA LEU A 334 -1.77 -11.17 2.36
C LEU A 334 -3.11 -11.86 2.11
N GLU A 335 -4.17 -11.08 1.86
CA GLU A 335 -5.57 -11.52 1.84
C GLU A 335 -5.90 -12.55 0.75
N THR A 336 -5.05 -12.66 -0.26
CA THR A 336 -5.16 -13.61 -1.36
C THR A 336 -4.48 -14.95 -1.06
N ALA A 337 -3.78 -15.07 0.08
CA ALA A 337 -3.12 -16.28 0.52
C ALA A 337 -4.04 -17.17 1.39
N LYS A 338 -3.90 -18.49 1.24
CA LYS A 338 -4.69 -19.50 1.98
C LYS A 338 -3.85 -20.72 2.36
N ARG A 339 -4.11 -21.33 3.52
CA ARG A 339 -3.44 -22.59 3.96
C ARG A 339 -1.91 -22.44 4.00
N ILE A 340 -1.44 -21.49 4.80
CA ILE A 340 -0.02 -21.15 4.95
C ILE A 340 0.47 -21.60 6.33
N THR A 341 1.64 -22.24 6.40
CA THR A 341 2.31 -22.52 7.67
C THR A 341 3.61 -21.71 7.79
N VAL A 342 3.76 -20.97 8.89
CA VAL A 342 5.01 -20.32 9.29
C VAL A 342 5.47 -20.99 10.57
N GLU A 343 6.62 -21.67 10.56
CA GLU A 343 7.06 -22.46 11.72
C GLU A 343 8.54 -22.37 12.05
N ASP A 344 8.86 -22.44 13.35
CA ASP A 344 10.23 -22.49 13.86
C ASP A 344 11.07 -21.30 13.36
N CYS A 345 10.56 -20.07 13.51
CA CYS A 345 11.20 -18.85 13.02
C CYS A 345 11.47 -17.84 14.15
N LYS A 346 12.49 -17.00 13.96
CA LYS A 346 12.85 -15.92 14.89
C LYS A 346 12.96 -14.57 14.20
N SER A 347 12.44 -13.51 14.81
CA SER A 347 12.67 -12.13 14.39
C SER A 347 13.45 -11.37 15.46
N LEU A 348 14.65 -10.91 15.12
CA LEU A 348 15.63 -10.40 16.08
C LEU A 348 16.05 -8.98 15.72
N ALA A 349 16.30 -8.15 16.74
CA ALA A 349 16.87 -6.81 16.63
C ALA A 349 16.29 -5.92 15.50
N PRO A 350 14.96 -5.69 15.42
CA PRO A 350 14.39 -4.85 14.36
C PRO A 350 14.89 -3.39 14.44
N ILE A 351 15.12 -2.77 13.29
CA ILE A 351 15.61 -1.39 13.12
C ILE A 351 14.52 -0.58 12.39
N SER A 352 13.99 0.46 13.03
CA SER A 352 12.97 1.37 12.48
C SER A 352 12.62 2.47 13.48
N GLU A 353 11.84 3.47 13.04
CA GLU A 353 11.03 4.26 13.99
C GLU A 353 10.09 3.35 14.79
N ILE A 354 9.72 3.78 16.00
CA ILE A 354 8.69 3.11 16.80
C ILE A 354 7.35 3.78 16.51
N GLY A 355 6.53 3.15 15.68
CA GLY A 355 5.25 3.70 15.25
C GLY A 355 4.45 2.76 14.34
N GLY A 356 3.25 3.21 13.97
CA GLY A 356 2.29 2.45 13.17
C GLY A 356 2.88 1.96 11.84
N GLU A 357 2.46 0.75 11.44
CA GLU A 357 2.89 0.01 10.24
C GLU A 357 4.36 -0.45 10.22
N ARG A 358 5.13 -0.20 11.29
CA ARG A 358 6.45 -0.81 11.50
C ARG A 358 6.36 -2.00 12.43
N ARG A 359 7.30 -2.94 12.30
CA ARG A 359 7.45 -4.09 13.19
C ARG A 359 6.13 -4.85 13.44
N TYR A 360 5.33 -4.98 12.39
CA TYR A 360 4.21 -5.91 12.34
C TYR A 360 4.79 -7.27 11.94
N THR A 361 5.38 -7.97 12.91
CA THR A 361 6.42 -8.97 12.65
C THR A 361 5.91 -10.17 11.88
N PHE A 362 4.90 -10.87 12.41
CA PHE A 362 4.21 -11.99 11.79
C PHE A 362 2.75 -11.60 11.60
N LEU A 363 2.44 -11.11 10.41
CA LEU A 363 1.14 -10.54 10.05
C LEU A 363 0.40 -11.45 9.07
N THR A 364 -0.90 -11.61 9.29
CA THR A 364 -1.80 -12.23 8.31
C THR A 364 -3.07 -11.41 8.08
N THR A 365 -3.39 -11.16 6.81
CA THR A 365 -4.72 -10.79 6.33
C THR A 365 -5.37 -11.93 5.51
N GLY A 366 -4.66 -13.05 5.36
CA GLY A 366 -5.13 -14.25 4.69
C GLY A 366 -6.05 -15.14 5.54
N GLN A 367 -6.25 -16.38 5.09
CA GLN A 367 -7.15 -17.33 5.75
C GLN A 367 -6.57 -18.74 5.89
N GLN A 368 -7.02 -19.50 6.89
CA GLN A 368 -6.49 -20.84 7.19
C GLN A 368 -4.98 -20.83 7.44
N THR A 369 -4.47 -19.81 8.15
CA THR A 369 -3.02 -19.65 8.40
C THR A 369 -2.62 -20.20 9.77
N LEU A 370 -1.46 -20.87 9.83
CA LEU A 370 -0.87 -21.43 11.04
C LEU A 370 0.53 -20.85 11.25
N PHE A 371 0.70 -20.10 12.32
CA PHE A 371 1.96 -19.55 12.82
C PHE A 371 2.32 -20.34 14.07
N GLN A 372 3.48 -20.99 14.12
CA GLN A 372 3.80 -21.84 15.27
C GLN A 372 5.27 -21.87 15.64
N ARG A 373 5.57 -21.92 16.94
CA ARG A 373 6.96 -21.91 17.46
C ARG A 373 7.71 -20.71 16.90
N LEU A 374 7.21 -19.52 17.21
CA LEU A 374 7.77 -18.25 16.77
C LEU A 374 8.32 -17.46 17.95
N TYR A 375 9.43 -16.79 17.73
CA TYR A 375 10.03 -15.87 18.70
C TYR A 375 10.27 -14.51 18.05
N SER A 376 9.93 -13.43 18.76
CA SER A 376 10.10 -12.06 18.26
C SER A 376 10.58 -11.13 19.37
N GLU A 377 11.42 -10.16 19.04
CA GLU A 377 11.96 -9.17 19.96
C GLU A 377 11.60 -7.75 19.52
N TYR A 378 11.20 -6.91 20.48
CA TYR A 378 11.03 -5.46 20.28
C TYR A 378 10.12 -5.10 19.10
N GLY A 379 9.13 -5.94 18.80
CA GLY A 379 8.14 -5.69 17.78
C GLY A 379 7.15 -4.59 18.18
N TYR A 380 6.28 -4.20 17.24
CA TYR A 380 5.15 -3.33 17.54
C TYR A 380 3.90 -4.18 17.75
N HIS A 381 3.56 -4.95 16.72
CA HIS A 381 2.55 -6.02 16.78
C HIS A 381 3.21 -7.32 16.31
N ASP A 382 3.78 -8.12 17.22
CA ASP A 382 4.54 -9.31 16.83
C ASP A 382 3.70 -10.39 16.17
N PHE A 383 2.52 -10.66 16.75
CA PHE A 383 1.58 -11.66 16.26
C PHE A 383 0.26 -10.98 15.96
N ALA A 384 -0.01 -10.73 14.68
CA ALA A 384 -1.07 -9.82 14.26
C ALA A 384 -2.00 -10.44 13.21
N VAL A 385 -3.29 -10.17 13.38
CA VAL A 385 -4.32 -10.46 12.37
C VAL A 385 -4.98 -9.16 11.92
N GLY A 386 -5.01 -8.94 10.61
CA GLY A 386 -5.40 -7.67 10.00
C GLY A 386 -6.83 -7.63 9.43
N PHE A 387 -7.06 -6.66 8.56
CA PHE A 387 -8.40 -6.25 8.11
C PHE A 387 -9.26 -7.38 7.54
N CYS A 388 -10.42 -7.62 8.18
CA CYS A 388 -11.44 -8.59 7.79
C CYS A 388 -10.89 -9.99 7.44
N ALA A 389 -9.79 -10.39 8.07
CA ALA A 389 -9.16 -11.67 7.82
C ALA A 389 -10.12 -12.83 8.19
N PRO A 390 -10.50 -13.69 7.23
CA PRO A 390 -11.38 -14.82 7.50
C PRO A 390 -10.59 -15.95 8.15
N GLY A 391 -11.09 -16.49 9.25
CA GLY A 391 -10.46 -17.62 9.91
C GLY A 391 -10.81 -18.99 9.28
N PRO A 392 -10.34 -20.07 9.92
CA PRO A 392 -9.51 -20.04 11.14
C PRO A 392 -8.08 -19.51 10.89
N ASN A 393 -7.56 -18.65 11.76
CA ASN A 393 -6.16 -18.20 11.75
C ASN A 393 -5.56 -18.46 13.13
N VAL A 394 -4.38 -19.08 13.19
CA VAL A 394 -3.88 -19.71 14.43
C VAL A 394 -2.43 -19.33 14.69
N PHE A 395 -2.15 -18.96 15.94
CA PHE A 395 -0.80 -18.83 16.50
C PHE A 395 -0.61 -19.86 17.63
N VAL A 396 0.35 -20.78 17.52
CA VAL A 396 0.62 -21.84 18.51
C VAL A 396 2.04 -21.74 19.06
N GLN A 397 2.20 -21.64 20.38
CA GLN A 397 3.52 -21.59 21.02
C GLN A 397 4.39 -20.45 20.47
N CYS A 398 3.90 -19.22 20.57
CA CYS A 398 4.60 -18.03 20.11
C CYS A 398 4.99 -17.15 21.30
N GLN A 399 6.20 -16.58 21.28
CA GLN A 399 6.72 -15.73 22.35
C GLN A 399 7.20 -14.39 21.80
N SER A 400 6.72 -13.29 22.38
CA SER A 400 7.23 -11.94 22.15
C SER A 400 8.00 -11.45 23.37
N TYR A 401 9.16 -10.83 23.13
CA TYR A 401 10.02 -10.22 24.13
C TYR A 401 9.97 -8.69 24.03
N LEU A 402 9.42 -8.05 25.07
CA LEU A 402 9.35 -6.60 25.26
C LEU A 402 8.86 -5.80 24.03
N PRO A 403 7.65 -6.08 23.50
CA PRO A 403 7.13 -5.30 22.37
C PRO A 403 6.64 -3.91 22.81
N PHE A 404 6.49 -3.03 21.82
CA PHE A 404 6.04 -1.65 22.02
C PHE A 404 4.51 -1.50 22.01
N SER A 405 3.77 -2.49 21.51
CA SER A 405 2.31 -2.51 21.52
C SER A 405 1.79 -3.95 21.67
N PHE A 406 0.47 -4.11 21.65
CA PHE A 406 -0.19 -5.40 21.89
C PHE A 406 -0.05 -6.36 20.70
N SER A 407 -0.14 -7.67 20.94
CA SER A 407 -0.41 -8.67 19.88
C SER A 407 -1.91 -9.00 19.85
N GLY A 408 -2.45 -9.41 18.72
CA GLY A 408 -3.89 -9.70 18.60
C GLY A 408 -4.49 -9.41 17.23
N ALA A 409 -5.79 -9.16 17.21
CA ALA A 409 -6.44 -8.60 16.01
C ALA A 409 -6.27 -7.09 16.03
N ILE A 410 -5.51 -6.57 15.07
CA ILE A 410 -5.06 -5.17 15.06
C ILE A 410 -6.00 -4.26 14.25
N ASP A 411 -6.98 -4.85 13.55
CA ASP A 411 -7.80 -4.17 12.56
C ASP A 411 -9.23 -4.73 12.49
N SER A 412 -10.12 -4.10 11.71
CA SER A 412 -11.55 -4.39 11.70
C SER A 412 -11.90 -5.86 11.45
N TRP A 413 -12.68 -6.43 12.36
CA TRP A 413 -13.48 -7.64 12.19
C TRP A 413 -12.74 -8.86 11.62
N SER A 414 -11.55 -9.15 12.12
CA SER A 414 -10.98 -10.50 11.97
C SER A 414 -11.89 -11.51 12.65
N SER A 415 -12.09 -12.70 12.06
CA SER A 415 -12.97 -13.70 12.69
C SER A 415 -12.31 -15.07 12.78
N GLY A 416 -12.56 -15.79 13.89
CA GLY A 416 -11.98 -17.11 14.11
C GLY A 416 -10.46 -17.09 14.25
N VAL A 417 -9.96 -16.25 15.15
CA VAL A 417 -8.54 -16.22 15.54
C VAL A 417 -8.32 -17.09 16.77
N LEU A 418 -7.26 -17.88 16.78
CA LEU A 418 -6.81 -18.63 17.96
C LEU A 418 -5.37 -18.22 18.28
N PHE A 419 -5.15 -17.70 19.49
CA PHE A 419 -3.82 -17.73 20.11
C PHE A 419 -3.81 -18.84 21.15
N ASP A 420 -2.86 -19.76 20.99
CA ASP A 420 -2.75 -21.01 21.73
C ASP A 420 -1.34 -21.14 22.29
N ILE A 421 -1.16 -21.10 23.61
CA ILE A 421 0.16 -21.09 24.27
C ILE A 421 1.00 -19.87 23.80
N VAL A 422 0.40 -18.68 23.75
CA VAL A 422 1.09 -17.45 23.35
C VAL A 422 1.48 -16.63 24.58
N ASN A 423 2.74 -16.22 24.62
CA ASN A 423 3.33 -15.43 25.70
C ASN A 423 3.77 -14.05 25.20
N ILE A 424 3.22 -12.98 25.78
CA ILE A 424 3.59 -11.59 25.49
C ILE A 424 4.26 -10.97 26.72
N ASP A 425 5.56 -10.71 26.63
CA ASP A 425 6.32 -10.13 27.75
C ASP A 425 6.14 -8.60 27.82
N GLY A 426 5.39 -8.12 28.81
CA GLY A 426 5.28 -6.69 29.13
C GLY A 426 4.20 -5.90 28.38
N GLN A 427 3.43 -6.52 27.47
CA GLN A 427 2.32 -5.87 26.75
C GLN A 427 1.03 -6.71 26.78
N ALA A 428 -0.04 -6.15 26.20
CA ALA A 428 -1.32 -6.81 26.12
C ALA A 428 -1.41 -7.85 24.98
N LEU A 429 -2.30 -8.82 25.14
CA LEU A 429 -2.81 -9.69 24.10
C LEU A 429 -4.31 -9.41 23.95
N SER A 430 -4.77 -8.95 22.77
CA SER A 430 -6.03 -8.19 22.73
C SER A 430 -6.98 -8.51 21.57
N TYR A 431 -8.26 -8.66 21.95
CA TYR A 431 -9.48 -8.65 21.14
C TYR A 431 -10.39 -7.52 21.68
N LEU A 432 -10.28 -6.31 21.12
CA LEU A 432 -10.96 -5.11 21.62
C LEU A 432 -11.70 -4.30 20.53
N ASN A 433 -12.45 -3.29 20.96
CA ASN A 433 -12.91 -2.21 20.07
C ASN A 433 -11.89 -1.08 20.09
N ARG A 434 -11.19 -0.87 18.98
CA ARG A 434 -10.14 0.14 18.81
C ARG A 434 -10.69 1.53 18.43
N GLY A 435 -12.00 1.68 18.22
CA GLY A 435 -12.59 2.97 17.86
C GLY A 435 -12.00 3.54 16.57
N GLN A 436 -11.50 4.77 16.64
CA GLN A 436 -10.91 5.52 15.51
C GLN A 436 -9.49 5.09 15.14
N ASP A 437 -8.77 4.37 16.00
CA ASP A 437 -7.41 3.93 15.71
C ASP A 437 -7.36 3.10 14.42
N GLY A 438 -6.24 3.14 13.70
CA GLY A 438 -6.08 2.38 12.45
C GLY A 438 -7.08 2.78 11.35
N GLN A 439 -7.45 4.06 11.28
CA GLN A 439 -8.48 4.60 10.36
C GLN A 439 -9.88 4.01 10.59
N GLY A 440 -10.31 3.96 11.85
CA GLY A 440 -11.63 3.44 12.21
C GLY A 440 -11.67 1.92 12.27
N ALA A 441 -10.69 1.31 12.93
CA ALA A 441 -10.59 -0.13 13.10
C ALA A 441 -11.81 -0.72 13.82
N GLY A 442 -12.42 -0.01 14.78
CA GLY A 442 -13.61 -0.49 15.50
C GLY A 442 -13.40 -1.84 16.19
N TRP A 443 -14.41 -2.71 16.19
CA TRP A 443 -14.29 -4.08 16.71
C TRP A 443 -13.29 -4.89 15.90
N SER A 444 -12.20 -5.35 16.53
CA SER A 444 -11.10 -5.97 15.81
C SER A 444 -11.19 -7.50 15.64
N ALA A 445 -11.83 -8.19 16.59
CA ALA A 445 -11.98 -9.65 16.55
C ALA A 445 -13.40 -10.11 16.87
N ALA A 446 -13.83 -11.19 16.22
CA ALA A 446 -15.09 -11.89 16.48
C ALA A 446 -14.87 -13.41 16.51
N ASN A 447 -15.63 -14.13 17.35
CA ASN A 447 -15.61 -15.61 17.39
C ASN A 447 -14.21 -16.19 17.58
N SER A 448 -13.39 -15.55 18.42
CA SER A 448 -11.96 -15.82 18.58
C SER A 448 -11.61 -16.29 19.99
N VAL A 449 -10.50 -17.02 20.13
CA VAL A 449 -10.13 -17.75 21.36
C VAL A 449 -8.70 -17.39 21.80
N PHE A 450 -8.54 -17.20 23.11
CA PHE A 450 -7.27 -17.32 23.82
C PHE A 450 -7.24 -18.64 24.59
N TRP A 451 -6.20 -19.45 24.41
CA TRP A 451 -6.04 -20.75 25.07
C TRP A 451 -4.64 -20.85 25.67
N GLN A 452 -4.54 -21.03 26.99
CA GLN A 452 -3.25 -21.19 27.68
C GLN A 452 -2.26 -20.04 27.42
N CYS A 453 -2.75 -18.80 27.28
CA CYS A 453 -1.92 -17.63 26.98
C CYS A 453 -1.47 -16.88 28.24
N SER A 454 -0.34 -16.18 28.15
CA SER A 454 0.15 -15.27 29.18
C SER A 454 0.51 -13.90 28.60
N ALA A 455 0.16 -12.83 29.30
CA ALA A 455 0.46 -11.45 28.90
C ALA A 455 0.39 -10.51 30.12
N ALA A 456 0.90 -9.28 30.01
CA ALA A 456 0.72 -8.28 31.07
C ALA A 456 -0.77 -7.96 31.28
N ARG A 457 -1.54 -7.94 30.18
CA ARG A 457 -3.01 -7.83 30.18
C ARG A 457 -3.59 -8.67 29.03
N VAL A 458 -4.74 -9.31 29.24
CA VAL A 458 -5.54 -9.89 28.17
C VAL A 458 -6.84 -9.12 28.05
N ASP A 459 -7.09 -8.54 26.86
CA ASP A 459 -8.34 -7.86 26.53
C ASP A 459 -9.24 -8.82 25.74
N ASN A 460 -10.30 -9.35 26.33
CA ASN A 460 -11.25 -10.27 25.70
C ASN A 460 -12.66 -9.69 25.78
N PHE A 461 -13.03 -8.86 24.81
CA PHE A 461 -14.37 -8.28 24.74
C PHE A 461 -15.32 -9.12 23.90
N GLN A 462 -16.61 -9.03 24.19
CA GLN A 462 -17.70 -9.59 23.39
C GLN A 462 -18.24 -8.51 22.43
N PRO A 463 -17.95 -8.57 21.12
CA PRO A 463 -18.58 -7.69 20.15
C PRO A 463 -20.08 -7.99 20.06
N PRO A 464 -20.94 -7.01 19.75
CA PRO A 464 -22.33 -7.32 19.47
C PRO A 464 -22.41 -8.32 18.30
N THR A 465 -23.33 -9.29 18.38
CA THR A 465 -23.51 -10.38 17.38
C THR A 465 -22.40 -11.45 17.33
N ALA A 466 -21.40 -11.42 18.21
CA ALA A 466 -20.32 -12.40 18.25
C ALA A 466 -19.89 -12.74 19.69
N GLN A 467 -19.05 -13.75 19.85
CA GLN A 467 -18.52 -14.16 21.15
C GLN A 467 -17.02 -14.37 21.06
N ASN A 468 -16.23 -13.80 21.97
CA ASN A 468 -14.82 -14.17 22.13
C ASN A 468 -14.65 -14.95 23.45
N TRP A 469 -13.66 -15.85 23.51
CA TRP A 469 -13.43 -16.74 24.64
C TRP A 469 -11.98 -16.72 25.10
N ALA A 470 -11.76 -16.93 26.40
CA ALA A 470 -10.45 -17.06 27.01
C ALA A 470 -10.44 -18.19 28.04
N PHE A 471 -9.45 -19.09 27.94
CA PHE A 471 -9.29 -20.25 28.80
C PHE A 471 -7.85 -20.39 29.30
N GLY A 472 -7.64 -20.64 30.59
CA GLY A 472 -6.30 -20.91 31.13
C GLY A 472 -5.32 -19.73 30.97
N THR A 473 -5.83 -18.50 31.09
CA THR A 473 -5.04 -17.30 30.79
C THR A 473 -4.41 -16.68 32.03
N TRP A 474 -3.14 -16.26 31.93
CA TRP A 474 -2.38 -15.64 33.02
C TRP A 474 -2.09 -14.17 32.71
N ALA A 475 -2.83 -13.25 33.32
CA ALA A 475 -2.72 -11.81 33.04
C ALA A 475 -3.50 -10.94 34.06
N GLN A 476 -3.43 -9.62 33.89
CA GLN A 476 -4.57 -8.74 34.21
C GLN A 476 -5.68 -8.95 33.17
N PHE A 477 -6.94 -8.84 33.59
CA PHE A 477 -8.09 -9.16 32.73
C PHE A 477 -8.94 -7.93 32.41
N SER A 478 -9.38 -7.83 31.17
CA SER A 478 -10.24 -6.74 30.68
C SER A 478 -11.22 -7.27 29.63
N GLY A 479 -12.45 -6.78 29.66
CA GLY A 479 -13.50 -7.15 28.71
C GLY A 479 -14.53 -8.16 29.22
N ASN A 480 -15.66 -8.18 28.52
CA ASN A 480 -16.88 -8.91 28.86
C ASN A 480 -17.09 -10.19 28.01
N GLY A 481 -16.03 -10.69 27.36
CA GLY A 481 -16.04 -11.99 26.71
C GLY A 481 -16.20 -13.14 27.71
N TYR A 482 -16.20 -14.37 27.21
CA TYR A 482 -16.28 -15.56 28.06
C TYR A 482 -14.91 -15.86 28.66
N TRP A 483 -14.86 -16.17 29.95
CA TRP A 483 -13.66 -16.53 30.69
C TRP A 483 -13.90 -17.84 31.46
N ASP A 484 -12.94 -18.75 31.44
CA ASP A 484 -12.93 -19.94 32.29
C ASP A 484 -11.49 -20.29 32.70
N MET A 485 -11.33 -20.77 33.94
CA MET A 485 -10.04 -21.19 34.50
C MET A 485 -8.92 -20.14 34.37
N SER A 486 -9.22 -18.86 34.63
CA SER A 486 -8.22 -17.79 34.64
C SER A 486 -7.18 -18.00 35.76
N ASN A 487 -5.90 -17.77 35.47
CA ASN A 487 -4.75 -18.07 36.32
C ASN A 487 -4.61 -19.55 36.71
N GLU A 488 -5.08 -20.45 35.85
CA GLU A 488 -4.89 -21.89 36.00
C GLU A 488 -4.18 -22.47 34.76
N GLN A 489 -3.64 -23.68 34.90
CA GLN A 489 -3.17 -24.47 33.77
C GLN A 489 -4.24 -25.49 33.38
N ILE A 490 -4.61 -25.53 32.10
CA ILE A 490 -5.68 -26.38 31.60
C ILE A 490 -5.19 -27.49 30.67
N GLN A 491 -6.03 -28.51 30.50
CA GLN A 491 -5.84 -29.60 29.54
C GLN A 491 -7.02 -29.66 28.55
N PRO A 492 -6.78 -29.97 27.26
CA PRO A 492 -5.47 -30.21 26.64
C PRO A 492 -4.60 -28.95 26.61
N ARG A 493 -3.29 -29.13 26.60
CA ARG A 493 -2.36 -27.99 26.60
C ARG A 493 -2.49 -27.09 25.36
N SER A 494 -2.78 -27.67 24.20
CA SER A 494 -3.08 -26.94 22.97
C SER A 494 -4.46 -27.32 22.45
N LEU A 495 -5.29 -26.30 22.18
CA LEU A 495 -6.58 -26.47 21.54
C LEU A 495 -6.42 -26.88 20.08
N TYR A 496 -5.52 -26.23 19.33
CA TYR A 496 -5.29 -26.53 17.91
C TYR A 496 -4.93 -27.99 17.70
N TYR A 497 -3.94 -28.51 18.45
CA TYR A 497 -3.49 -29.89 18.29
C TYR A 497 -4.53 -30.91 18.78
N ALA A 498 -5.31 -30.59 19.80
CA ALA A 498 -6.41 -31.44 20.22
C ALA A 498 -7.52 -31.53 19.16
N GLN A 499 -7.92 -30.39 18.57
CA GLN A 499 -8.87 -30.35 17.46
C GLN A 499 -8.32 -31.10 16.24
N LEU A 500 -7.04 -30.94 15.93
CA LEU A 500 -6.39 -31.65 14.83
C LEU A 500 -6.43 -33.16 15.07
N LYS A 501 -6.06 -33.61 16.26
CA LYS A 501 -6.11 -35.03 16.62
C LYS A 501 -7.53 -35.60 16.54
N ASP A 502 -8.54 -34.84 16.97
CA ASP A 502 -9.94 -35.26 16.83
C ASP A 502 -10.37 -35.39 15.35
N ARG A 503 -9.85 -34.54 14.47
CA ARG A 503 -10.20 -34.50 13.04
C ARG A 503 -9.52 -35.58 12.21
N ILE A 504 -8.22 -35.82 12.42
CA ILE A 504 -7.40 -36.70 11.57
C ILE A 504 -6.76 -37.88 12.33
N GLY A 505 -7.05 -38.04 13.61
CA GLY A 505 -6.52 -39.13 14.43
C GLY A 505 -5.03 -38.99 14.73
N ASN A 506 -4.36 -40.14 14.86
CA ASN A 506 -2.95 -40.22 15.28
C ASN A 506 -1.97 -39.65 14.24
N ASP A 507 -2.40 -39.41 12.99
CA ASP A 507 -1.59 -38.71 11.98
C ASP A 507 -1.20 -37.29 12.42
N ALA A 508 -1.93 -36.70 13.37
CA ALA A 508 -1.59 -35.42 14.00
C ALA A 508 -0.31 -35.48 14.86
N ASP A 509 0.01 -36.64 15.44
CA ASP A 509 1.10 -36.77 16.41
C ASP A 509 2.47 -36.47 15.76
N ALA A 510 2.65 -36.86 14.49
CA ALA A 510 3.88 -36.62 13.73
C ALA A 510 4.19 -35.14 13.47
N ARG A 511 3.23 -34.24 13.76
CA ARG A 511 3.30 -32.79 13.52
C ARG A 511 3.14 -31.97 14.80
N THR A 512 2.92 -32.65 15.93
CA THR A 512 2.67 -32.03 17.22
C THR A 512 3.99 -31.77 17.93
N PHE A 513 4.56 -30.59 17.71
CA PHE A 513 5.78 -30.15 18.37
C PHE A 513 5.43 -29.02 19.35
N VAL A 514 5.43 -29.34 20.64
CA VAL A 514 5.21 -28.38 21.72
C VAL A 514 6.34 -28.53 22.73
N LEU A 515 7.01 -27.43 23.07
CA LEU A 515 8.02 -27.36 24.14
C LEU A 515 7.54 -28.16 25.36
N PRO A 516 8.22 -29.24 25.76
CA PRO A 516 7.85 -30.01 26.95
C PRO A 516 7.84 -29.12 28.20
N VAL A 517 6.81 -29.25 29.03
CA VAL A 517 6.73 -28.57 30.33
C VAL A 517 6.39 -29.63 31.36
N GLU A 518 7.14 -29.65 32.46
CA GLU A 518 6.91 -30.54 33.59
C GLU A 518 5.54 -30.23 34.23
N THR A 519 4.71 -31.25 34.42
CA THR A 519 3.27 -31.07 34.73
C THR A 519 2.92 -31.19 36.22
N GLU A 520 3.86 -31.57 37.10
CA GLU A 520 3.60 -31.61 38.55
C GLU A 520 3.90 -30.27 39.22
N ALA A 521 2.90 -29.39 39.22
CA ALA A 521 2.91 -28.11 39.96
C ALA A 521 1.82 -28.10 41.04
N SER A 522 1.86 -29.07 41.97
CA SER A 522 1.00 -29.02 43.16
C SER A 522 1.36 -27.78 43.99
N SER A 523 0.36 -27.04 44.46
CA SER A 523 0.54 -25.97 45.46
C SER A 523 0.97 -26.50 46.83
N SER A 524 0.95 -27.81 47.03
CA SER A 524 1.41 -28.52 48.23
C SER A 524 2.13 -29.81 47.82
N PRO A 525 3.35 -29.71 47.24
CA PRO A 525 4.08 -30.89 46.82
C PRO A 525 4.60 -31.66 48.05
N PRO A 526 4.60 -33.00 48.04
CA PRO A 526 5.33 -33.79 49.04
C PRO A 526 6.80 -33.36 49.15
N VAL A 527 7.41 -33.52 50.33
CA VAL A 527 8.77 -33.02 50.61
C VAL A 527 9.81 -33.58 49.63
N ASP A 528 9.70 -34.86 49.25
CA ASP A 528 10.61 -35.49 48.29
C ASP A 528 10.43 -34.92 46.87
N VAL A 529 9.20 -34.62 46.46
CA VAL A 529 8.89 -33.91 45.20
C VAL A 529 9.45 -32.49 45.24
N ALA A 530 9.25 -31.75 46.33
CA ALA A 530 9.79 -30.41 46.52
C ALA A 530 11.34 -30.39 46.46
N GLN A 531 12.01 -31.37 47.07
CA GLN A 531 13.46 -31.52 46.99
C GLN A 531 13.94 -31.84 45.57
N LYS A 532 13.21 -32.67 44.81
CA LYS A 532 13.49 -32.94 43.39
C LYS A 532 13.34 -31.67 42.55
N LEU A 533 12.22 -30.95 42.70
CA LEU A 533 11.96 -29.68 42.01
C LEU A 533 13.02 -28.61 42.36
N THR A 534 13.45 -28.53 43.62
CA THR A 534 14.53 -27.61 44.07
C THR A 534 15.86 -27.93 43.37
N LYS A 535 16.20 -29.22 43.23
CA LYS A 535 17.40 -29.63 42.48
C LYS A 535 17.27 -29.32 41.00
N LEU A 536 16.09 -29.48 40.41
CA LEU A 536 15.82 -29.12 39.02
C LEU A 536 15.93 -27.61 38.78
N ALA A 537 15.52 -26.77 39.75
CA ALA A 537 15.55 -25.31 39.65
C ALA A 537 16.95 -24.70 39.53
N TYR A 538 18.04 -25.44 39.80
CA TYR A 538 19.41 -25.00 39.49
C TYR A 538 19.71 -24.97 37.99
N LYS A 539 18.86 -25.61 37.17
CA LYS A 539 18.96 -25.60 35.71
C LYS A 539 17.95 -24.59 35.16
N PRO A 540 18.37 -23.63 34.32
CA PRO A 540 17.43 -22.80 33.58
C PRO A 540 16.44 -23.66 32.79
N ALA A 541 15.19 -23.23 32.73
CA ALA A 541 14.18 -23.89 31.91
C ALA A 541 14.49 -23.67 30.42
N LEU A 542 14.24 -24.69 29.59
CA LEU A 542 14.35 -24.57 28.14
C LEU A 542 13.39 -23.50 27.62
N THR A 543 13.91 -22.49 26.95
CA THR A 543 13.13 -21.38 26.40
C THR A 543 12.52 -21.73 25.04
N VAL A 544 11.50 -20.98 24.61
CA VAL A 544 10.96 -21.12 23.24
C VAL A 544 12.04 -20.82 22.19
N SER A 545 12.92 -19.84 22.46
CA SER A 545 14.02 -19.49 21.57
C SER A 545 14.99 -20.66 21.37
N GLU A 546 15.48 -21.27 22.45
CA GLU A 546 16.37 -22.45 22.38
C GLU A 546 15.66 -23.67 21.78
N TYR A 547 14.36 -23.80 22.04
CA TYR A 547 13.55 -24.82 21.38
C TYR A 547 13.50 -24.58 19.87
N ILE A 548 13.33 -23.35 19.39
CA ILE A 548 13.39 -23.07 17.95
C ILE A 548 14.77 -23.39 17.36
N ASP A 549 15.88 -23.10 18.06
CA ASP A 549 17.23 -23.42 17.56
C ASP A 549 17.42 -24.92 17.30
N SER A 550 16.89 -25.75 18.19
CA SER A 550 16.92 -27.21 18.06
C SER A 550 15.93 -27.77 17.03
N ALA A 551 15.17 -26.94 16.31
CA ALA A 551 14.29 -27.39 15.23
C ALA A 551 15.06 -28.07 14.09
N THR A 552 16.30 -27.64 13.83
CA THR A 552 17.19 -28.25 12.83
C THR A 552 17.56 -29.71 13.14
N GLU A 553 17.49 -30.09 14.41
CA GLU A 553 17.69 -31.46 14.89
C GLU A 553 16.37 -32.23 14.96
N ARG A 554 15.32 -31.61 15.51
CA ARG A 554 13.99 -32.24 15.66
C ARG A 554 13.32 -32.54 14.31
N ASN A 555 13.45 -31.64 13.35
CA ASN A 555 12.84 -31.74 12.02
C ASN A 555 13.87 -31.34 10.95
N LYS A 556 14.89 -32.20 10.78
CA LYS A 556 16.02 -31.94 9.89
C LYS A 556 15.59 -31.78 8.43
N ILE A 557 15.93 -30.65 7.82
CA ILE A 557 15.77 -30.40 6.38
C ILE A 557 17.04 -30.83 5.64
N SER A 558 16.90 -31.77 4.70
CA SER A 558 18.06 -32.31 3.97
C SER A 558 18.69 -31.28 3.04
N THR A 559 20.01 -31.14 3.14
CA THR A 559 20.87 -30.37 2.23
C THR A 559 21.64 -31.26 1.25
N ASP A 560 21.33 -32.57 1.21
CA ASP A 560 21.99 -33.51 0.31
C ASP A 560 21.55 -33.29 -1.14
N ALA A 561 22.44 -32.65 -1.90
CA ALA A 561 22.19 -32.26 -3.26
C ALA A 561 22.28 -33.41 -4.28
N ASN A 562 22.75 -34.61 -3.88
CA ASN A 562 22.88 -35.78 -4.76
C ASN A 562 23.51 -35.41 -6.14
N GLN A 563 22.75 -35.56 -7.24
CA GLN A 563 23.20 -35.29 -8.61
C GLN A 563 22.80 -33.88 -9.12
N ALA A 564 22.33 -32.98 -8.25
CA ALA A 564 21.94 -31.63 -8.65
C ALA A 564 23.15 -30.85 -9.22
N LYS A 565 22.91 -30.10 -10.28
CA LYS A 565 23.95 -29.29 -10.92
C LYS A 565 24.07 -27.94 -10.21
N SER A 566 25.28 -27.39 -10.16
CA SER A 566 25.48 -25.98 -9.79
C SER A 566 24.90 -25.05 -10.87
N ILE A 567 24.38 -23.89 -10.45
CA ILE A 567 23.97 -22.81 -11.36
C ILE A 567 25.09 -22.39 -12.30
N ASP A 568 26.36 -22.52 -11.90
CA ASP A 568 27.52 -22.22 -12.77
C ASP A 568 27.60 -23.16 -13.98
N LYS A 569 27.11 -24.40 -13.84
CA LYS A 569 27.04 -25.36 -14.94
C LYS A 569 25.78 -25.17 -15.80
N ILE A 570 24.73 -24.56 -15.26
CA ILE A 570 23.47 -24.29 -15.96
C ILE A 570 23.55 -22.99 -16.76
N GLY A 571 24.21 -21.98 -16.19
CA GLY A 571 24.26 -20.62 -16.71
C GLY A 571 23.27 -19.68 -16.03
N LEU A 572 23.60 -18.39 -16.05
CA LEU A 572 22.73 -17.32 -15.56
C LEU A 572 21.81 -16.82 -16.66
N ASP A 573 20.62 -16.37 -16.30
CA ASP A 573 19.74 -15.66 -17.22
C ASP A 573 20.43 -14.37 -17.71
N LYS A 574 20.25 -14.03 -18.98
CA LYS A 574 20.85 -12.82 -19.56
C LYS A 574 20.07 -11.59 -19.10
N ILE A 575 20.78 -10.58 -18.63
CA ILE A 575 20.20 -9.25 -18.41
C ILE A 575 19.90 -8.66 -19.79
N VAL A 576 18.62 -8.45 -20.08
CA VAL A 576 18.20 -7.73 -21.29
C VAL A 576 18.48 -6.25 -21.06
N GLN A 577 19.37 -5.68 -21.86
CA GLN A 577 19.60 -4.24 -21.83
C GLN A 577 18.33 -3.54 -22.34
N PRO A 578 17.74 -2.64 -21.55
CA PRO A 578 16.52 -1.97 -21.97
C PRO A 578 16.82 -1.08 -23.18
N ILE A 579 15.93 -1.11 -24.17
CA ILE A 579 15.99 -0.21 -25.31
C ILE A 579 15.48 1.15 -24.84
N LEU A 580 16.28 2.19 -25.01
CA LEU A 580 15.87 3.56 -24.74
C LEU A 580 15.07 4.09 -25.93
N ALA A 581 14.00 4.83 -25.63
CA ALA A 581 13.37 5.72 -26.60
C ALA A 581 14.33 6.87 -26.93
N ASP A 582 14.07 7.57 -28.04
CA ASP A 582 14.83 8.77 -28.38
C ASP A 582 14.78 9.79 -27.23
N ALA A 583 15.91 10.44 -26.98
CA ALA A 583 16.02 11.45 -25.94
C ALA A 583 15.00 12.58 -26.16
N MET A 584 14.34 13.00 -25.08
CA MET A 584 13.46 14.16 -25.12
C MET A 584 14.31 15.43 -25.23
N THR A 585 14.04 16.24 -26.25
CA THR A 585 14.81 17.46 -26.57
C THR A 585 13.89 18.56 -27.09
N ILE A 586 14.40 19.79 -27.14
CA ILE A 586 13.73 20.91 -27.80
C ILE A 586 14.30 21.07 -29.21
N LYS A 587 13.46 20.98 -30.25
CA LYS A 587 13.85 21.24 -31.64
C LYS A 587 12.86 22.20 -32.29
N ASN A 588 13.35 23.31 -32.85
CA ASN A 588 12.50 24.37 -33.42
C ASN A 588 11.41 24.85 -32.43
N GLY A 589 11.76 24.84 -31.13
CA GLY A 589 10.87 25.11 -30.01
C GLY A 589 9.67 24.15 -29.87
N TRP A 590 9.81 22.91 -30.34
CA TRP A 590 8.91 21.81 -30.03
C TRP A 590 9.59 20.85 -29.06
N LEU A 591 8.86 20.35 -28.07
CA LEU A 591 9.31 19.22 -27.26
C LEU A 591 9.11 17.93 -28.05
N VAL A 592 10.21 17.28 -28.40
CA VAL A 592 10.21 16.09 -29.26
C VAL A 592 11.00 14.95 -28.64
N ARG A 593 10.64 13.72 -29.00
CA ARG A 593 11.53 12.55 -28.91
C ARG A 593 11.94 12.17 -30.32
N GLY A 594 13.23 12.28 -30.61
CA GLY A 594 13.73 12.15 -31.97
C GLY A 594 13.25 13.32 -32.82
N ASN A 595 12.31 13.09 -33.73
CA ASN A 595 11.63 14.13 -34.51
C ASN A 595 10.11 14.16 -34.25
N GLU A 596 9.60 13.31 -33.37
CA GLU A 596 8.16 13.22 -33.08
C GLU A 596 7.82 14.14 -31.90
N ILE A 597 6.80 14.99 -32.05
CA ILE A 597 6.28 15.80 -30.94
C ILE A 597 5.68 14.87 -29.88
N VAL A 598 5.94 15.19 -28.62
CA VAL A 598 5.34 14.47 -27.49
C VAL A 598 3.90 14.98 -27.24
N VAL A 599 2.93 14.07 -27.35
CA VAL A 599 1.49 14.33 -27.12
C VAL A 599 0.89 13.26 -26.18
N GLY A 600 -0.25 13.58 -25.56
CA GLY A 600 -1.04 12.66 -24.75
C GLY A 600 -1.54 13.29 -23.44
N ASN A 601 -2.43 12.57 -22.75
CA ASN A 601 -3.02 13.05 -21.50
C ASN A 601 -1.96 13.16 -20.39
N ARG A 602 -2.17 14.13 -19.51
CA ARG A 602 -1.41 14.35 -18.28
C ARG A 602 -2.21 13.90 -17.07
N GLN A 603 -1.54 13.31 -16.09
CA GLN A 603 -2.13 12.96 -14.80
C GLN A 603 -1.34 13.58 -13.65
N ASP A 604 -2.04 14.26 -12.75
CA ASP A 604 -1.57 14.72 -11.44
C ASP A 604 -1.58 13.60 -10.39
N VAL A 605 -0.76 13.75 -9.36
CA VAL A 605 -0.70 12.81 -8.24
C VAL A 605 -1.57 13.24 -7.04
N PRO A 606 -2.24 12.31 -6.33
CA PRO A 606 -2.97 12.61 -5.10
C PRO A 606 -2.07 13.22 -4.03
N TRP A 607 -2.47 14.35 -3.44
CA TRP A 607 -1.66 15.05 -2.43
C TRP A 607 -1.65 14.38 -1.06
N TRP A 608 -2.76 13.73 -0.70
CA TRP A 608 -2.95 13.10 0.59
C TRP A 608 -4.09 12.06 0.57
N ASN A 609 -5.10 12.20 -0.29
CA ASN A 609 -6.30 11.37 -0.32
C ASN A 609 -6.05 9.97 -0.91
N GLY A 610 -6.08 8.93 -0.07
CA GLY A 610 -5.96 7.53 -0.51
C GLY A 610 -6.29 6.54 0.60
N SER A 611 -6.47 5.27 0.28
CA SER A 611 -6.71 4.25 1.31
C SER A 611 -6.09 2.92 0.90
N ALA A 612 -5.40 2.28 1.83
CA ALA A 612 -4.87 0.93 1.65
C ALA A 612 -5.99 -0.13 1.71
N ARG A 613 -7.20 0.23 2.11
CA ARG A 613 -8.32 -0.72 2.26
C ARG A 613 -8.79 -1.21 0.89
N PRO A 614 -9.18 -2.49 0.73
CA PRO A 614 -9.65 -3.03 -0.56
C PRO A 614 -10.72 -2.18 -1.25
N TYR A 615 -11.66 -1.60 -0.49
CA TYR A 615 -12.73 -0.75 -1.03
C TYR A 615 -12.23 0.59 -1.58
N GLY A 616 -11.13 1.13 -1.03
CA GLY A 616 -10.54 2.41 -1.43
C GLY A 616 -9.62 2.32 -2.65
N LEU A 617 -9.34 1.11 -3.15
CA LEU A 617 -8.50 0.90 -4.34
C LEU A 617 -9.24 1.16 -5.66
N LYS A 618 -10.59 1.27 -5.61
CA LYS A 618 -11.42 1.61 -6.78
C LYS A 618 -11.12 3.05 -7.20
N ASN A 619 -10.83 3.26 -8.49
CA ASN A 619 -10.56 4.57 -9.10
C ASN A 619 -9.33 5.32 -8.54
N THR A 620 -8.30 4.59 -8.15
CA THR A 620 -7.05 5.20 -7.67
C THR A 620 -6.19 5.73 -8.82
N LYS A 621 -5.53 6.87 -8.57
CA LYS A 621 -4.50 7.45 -9.44
C LYS A 621 -3.11 6.94 -9.06
N PHE A 622 -2.25 6.88 -10.07
CA PHE A 622 -0.82 6.61 -9.91
C PHE A 622 -0.16 7.67 -9.03
N HIS A 623 0.81 7.24 -8.24
CA HIS A 623 1.63 8.05 -7.35
C HIS A 623 2.96 7.31 -7.05
N VAL A 624 4.03 7.72 -7.73
CA VAL A 624 5.36 7.07 -7.69
C VAL A 624 5.91 6.92 -6.27
N THR A 625 5.65 7.87 -5.38
CA THR A 625 6.20 7.90 -4.02
C THR A 625 5.16 7.60 -2.93
N ARG A 626 4.07 6.90 -3.28
CA ARG A 626 3.10 6.38 -2.31
C ARG A 626 3.63 5.04 -1.79
N PHE A 627 3.58 4.84 -0.48
CA PHE A 627 4.04 3.62 0.16
C PHE A 627 2.96 3.01 1.05
N VAL A 628 2.68 1.73 0.82
CA VAL A 628 1.89 0.87 1.69
C VAL A 628 2.75 -0.33 2.07
N PRO A 629 3.16 -0.46 3.33
CA PRO A 629 4.06 -1.52 3.78
C PRO A 629 3.62 -2.93 3.34
N GLY A 630 4.54 -3.65 2.72
CA GLY A 630 4.34 -5.04 2.26
C GLY A 630 3.32 -5.24 1.12
N ARG A 631 2.72 -4.19 0.55
CA ARG A 631 1.65 -4.30 -0.46
C ARG A 631 1.96 -3.47 -1.71
N ALA A 632 1.88 -4.11 -2.88
CA ALA A 632 2.14 -3.48 -4.17
C ALA A 632 0.93 -3.51 -5.12
N GLY A 633 0.90 -2.57 -6.07
CA GLY A 633 -0.14 -2.42 -7.09
C GLY A 633 -0.78 -1.04 -7.10
N ASN A 634 -1.63 -0.77 -8.11
CA ASN A 634 -2.30 0.53 -8.26
C ASN A 634 -3.12 0.90 -7.01
N GLY A 635 -2.87 2.09 -6.46
CA GLY A 635 -3.52 2.57 -5.24
C GLY A 635 -2.80 2.18 -3.94
N LEU A 636 -1.82 1.28 -4.02
CA LEU A 636 -0.98 0.80 -2.92
C LEU A 636 0.45 1.37 -3.09
N THR A 637 1.49 0.55 -2.87
CA THR A 637 2.82 0.84 -3.40
C THR A 637 2.83 0.49 -4.88
N ASP A 638 2.72 1.52 -5.70
CA ASP A 638 2.67 1.39 -7.15
C ASP A 638 3.81 0.54 -7.74
N ASP A 639 3.48 -0.47 -8.55
CA ASP A 639 4.45 -1.22 -9.36
C ASP A 639 4.76 -0.37 -10.61
N LEU A 640 6.00 0.14 -10.67
CA LEU A 640 6.37 1.13 -11.68
C LEU A 640 6.42 0.52 -13.09
N ASP A 641 6.71 -0.77 -13.24
CA ASP A 641 6.68 -1.44 -14.53
C ASP A 641 5.25 -1.54 -15.05
N GLU A 642 4.32 -2.05 -14.22
CA GLU A 642 2.91 -2.19 -14.60
C GLU A 642 2.25 -0.84 -14.92
N ILE A 643 2.57 0.20 -14.14
CA ILE A 643 2.00 1.53 -14.34
C ILE A 643 2.55 2.18 -15.60
N THR A 644 3.86 2.11 -15.83
CA THR A 644 4.44 2.69 -17.04
C THR A 644 4.07 1.90 -18.30
N ASP A 645 3.80 0.59 -18.20
CA ASP A 645 3.19 -0.19 -19.28
C ASP A 645 1.75 0.27 -19.54
N SER A 646 0.96 0.53 -18.48
CA SER A 646 -0.38 1.09 -18.61
C SER A 646 -0.35 2.48 -19.26
N MET A 647 0.58 3.35 -18.88
CA MET A 647 0.77 4.67 -19.51
C MET A 647 1.19 4.55 -20.98
N LYS A 648 2.17 3.68 -21.29
CA LYS A 648 2.63 3.43 -22.66
C LYS A 648 1.51 2.96 -23.58
N ASN A 649 0.62 2.10 -23.08
CA ASN A 649 -0.49 1.54 -23.86
C ASN A 649 -1.79 2.36 -23.79
N GLY A 650 -1.93 3.22 -22.79
CA GLY A 650 -3.09 4.09 -22.58
C GLY A 650 -2.92 5.49 -23.19
N SER A 651 -3.79 6.43 -22.82
CA SER A 651 -3.72 7.82 -23.27
C SER A 651 -2.89 8.72 -22.36
N VAL A 652 -2.65 8.34 -21.10
CA VAL A 652 -1.79 9.09 -20.18
C VAL A 652 -0.32 8.88 -20.55
N LYS A 653 0.37 9.95 -20.97
CA LYS A 653 1.80 9.94 -21.35
C LYS A 653 2.69 10.77 -20.42
N VAL A 654 2.08 11.67 -19.65
CA VAL A 654 2.78 12.59 -18.76
C VAL A 654 2.30 12.38 -17.33
N LEU A 655 3.22 12.14 -16.41
CA LEU A 655 2.94 12.16 -14.98
C LEU A 655 3.47 13.48 -14.37
N ASP A 656 2.59 14.21 -13.72
CA ASP A 656 2.86 15.47 -13.03
C ASP A 656 2.96 15.22 -11.52
N HIS A 657 4.19 15.22 -11.00
CA HIS A 657 4.50 14.73 -9.66
C HIS A 657 5.02 15.83 -8.74
N ASN A 658 4.38 15.96 -7.58
CA ASN A 658 4.84 16.68 -6.41
C ASN A 658 4.88 15.74 -5.19
N TYR A 659 5.64 16.10 -4.15
CA TYR A 659 5.58 15.37 -2.87
C TYR A 659 4.26 15.62 -2.13
N GLY A 660 3.85 14.68 -1.26
CA GLY A 660 2.58 14.75 -0.55
C GLY A 660 2.46 15.89 0.45
N LEU A 661 1.24 16.29 0.78
CA LEU A 661 0.96 17.39 1.70
C LEU A 661 1.43 17.08 3.14
N TRP A 662 1.29 15.82 3.55
CA TRP A 662 1.80 15.26 4.79
C TRP A 662 2.05 13.77 4.64
N TYR A 663 2.92 13.24 5.49
CA TYR A 663 3.27 11.81 5.51
C TYR A 663 2.13 10.94 6.07
N ASP A 664 1.48 11.40 7.14
CA ASP A 664 0.55 10.63 7.99
C ASP A 664 -0.91 10.95 7.69
N ARG A 665 -1.72 9.92 7.39
CA ARG A 665 -3.15 10.06 7.09
C ARG A 665 -4.01 10.50 8.27
N ARG A 666 -3.50 10.51 9.51
CA ARG A 666 -4.23 11.13 10.65
C ARG A 666 -4.53 12.60 10.39
N ARG A 667 -3.69 13.30 9.59
CA ARG A 667 -3.86 14.72 9.23
C ARG A 667 -4.95 14.99 8.20
N ASP A 668 -5.62 13.96 7.70
CA ASP A 668 -6.84 14.10 6.90
C ASP A 668 -7.96 14.88 7.59
N ASP A 669 -7.96 14.89 8.93
CA ASP A 669 -8.86 15.73 9.73
C ASP A 669 -8.66 17.24 9.51
N HIS A 670 -7.57 17.64 8.83
CA HIS A 670 -7.18 19.02 8.61
C HIS A 670 -7.01 19.81 9.91
N GLU A 671 -6.58 19.14 10.98
CA GLU A 671 -6.30 19.78 12.26
C GLU A 671 -4.86 20.26 12.38
N ARG A 672 -4.60 21.13 13.35
CA ARG A 672 -3.27 21.71 13.65
C ARG A 672 -2.60 21.07 14.87
N ILE A 673 -3.30 20.16 15.53
CA ILE A 673 -2.89 19.59 16.82
C ILE A 673 -1.70 18.63 16.69
N ARG A 674 -0.91 18.55 17.75
CA ARG A 674 0.17 17.56 17.88
C ARG A 674 -0.45 16.17 18.03
N ARG A 675 0.12 15.17 17.36
CA ARG A 675 -0.27 13.76 17.55
C ARG A 675 0.35 13.22 18.84
N MET A 676 -0.41 12.39 19.56
CA MET A 676 -0.01 11.84 20.86
C MET A 676 1.25 10.97 20.74
N ASP A 677 1.35 10.19 19.66
CA ASP A 677 2.34 9.16 19.41
C ASP A 677 2.60 8.98 17.91
N GLY A 678 3.54 8.09 17.58
CA GLY A 678 3.88 7.69 16.23
C GLY A 678 2.93 6.68 15.58
N GLU A 679 1.69 6.49 16.06
CA GLU A 679 0.68 5.60 15.45
C GLU A 679 0.14 6.16 14.12
N VAL A 680 1.04 6.36 13.16
CA VAL A 680 0.77 6.86 11.82
C VAL A 680 -0.03 5.87 10.99
N TRP A 681 -0.78 6.36 10.00
CA TRP A 681 -1.64 5.50 9.18
C TRP A 681 -1.26 5.52 7.69
N ALA A 682 -1.16 4.34 7.06
CA ALA A 682 -0.91 4.19 5.62
C ALA A 682 -2.17 4.43 4.75
N PRO A 683 -2.05 4.81 3.46
CA PRO A 683 -0.82 4.96 2.68
C PRO A 683 0.02 6.16 3.14
N PHE A 684 1.34 5.96 3.15
CA PHE A 684 2.30 7.02 3.40
C PHE A 684 2.61 7.75 2.10
N TYR A 685 2.53 9.07 2.15
CA TYR A 685 2.99 9.94 1.06
C TYR A 685 4.39 10.40 1.40
N GLU A 686 5.38 9.67 0.90
CA GLU A 686 6.78 9.87 1.27
C GLU A 686 7.27 11.25 0.86
N LEU A 687 8.02 11.88 1.76
CA LEU A 687 8.58 13.21 1.61
C LEU A 687 10.08 13.12 1.23
N PRO A 688 10.64 14.12 0.54
CA PRO A 688 12.01 14.05 0.01
C PRO A 688 13.12 14.11 1.08
N TYR A 689 12.78 14.46 2.33
CA TYR A 689 13.74 14.68 3.42
C TYR A 689 13.87 13.48 4.34
N ALA A 690 15.06 13.30 4.90
CA ALA A 690 15.30 12.17 5.77
C ALA A 690 14.78 12.36 7.18
N ARG A 691 14.33 11.28 7.83
CA ARG A 691 14.13 11.26 9.29
C ARG A 691 15.49 11.16 9.98
N SER A 692 15.66 11.88 11.08
CA SER A 692 16.95 11.99 11.78
C SER A 692 17.19 10.90 12.83
N GLY A 693 16.11 10.23 13.27
CA GLY A 693 16.12 9.37 14.46
C GLY A 693 16.15 10.14 15.80
N GLN A 694 16.28 11.47 15.76
CA GLN A 694 16.43 12.36 16.91
C GLN A 694 15.13 13.11 17.23
N ASP A 695 14.91 13.39 18.52
CA ASP A 695 13.73 14.09 19.04
C ASP A 695 12.39 13.51 18.55
N LYS A 696 11.29 14.25 18.76
CA LYS A 696 9.94 13.93 18.32
C LYS A 696 9.36 15.11 17.53
N ALA A 697 8.87 14.84 16.33
CA ALA A 697 8.15 15.78 15.45
C ALA A 697 6.67 15.89 15.85
N TRP A 698 5.92 16.76 15.15
CA TRP A 698 4.51 17.04 15.44
C TRP A 698 3.56 15.85 15.19
N ASP A 699 3.98 14.92 14.32
CA ASP A 699 3.30 13.65 14.02
C ASP A 699 3.66 12.50 14.98
N GLY A 700 4.63 12.72 15.87
CA GLY A 700 5.05 11.76 16.88
C GLY A 700 6.16 10.79 16.48
N LEU A 701 6.68 10.87 15.25
CA LEU A 701 7.92 10.19 14.82
C LEU A 701 9.15 11.08 15.07
N SER A 702 10.36 10.64 14.72
CA SER A 702 11.55 11.50 14.84
C SER A 702 11.48 12.77 13.97
N LYS A 703 12.23 13.81 14.34
CA LYS A 703 12.34 15.02 13.50
C LYS A 703 13.06 14.71 12.19
N TYR A 704 12.78 15.51 11.16
CA TYR A 704 13.52 15.47 9.90
C TYR A 704 14.92 16.08 10.06
N ASP A 705 15.88 15.55 9.32
CA ASP A 705 17.09 16.26 8.91
C ASP A 705 16.89 16.68 7.45
N ILE A 706 16.47 17.93 7.23
CA ILE A 706 16.16 18.43 5.89
C ILE A 706 17.41 18.72 5.04
N THR A 707 18.62 18.52 5.61
CA THR A 707 19.88 18.49 4.85
C THR A 707 20.25 17.10 4.37
N LYS A 708 19.50 16.07 4.78
CA LYS A 708 19.61 14.69 4.32
C LYS A 708 18.33 14.30 3.58
N TYR A 709 18.44 13.28 2.73
CA TYR A 709 17.39 12.93 1.77
C TYR A 709 16.84 11.52 1.99
N ASN A 710 15.54 11.38 1.76
CA ASN A 710 14.85 10.09 1.79
C ASN A 710 15.27 9.25 0.57
N LEU A 711 16.16 8.27 0.78
CA LEU A 711 16.75 7.50 -0.32
C LEU A 711 15.70 6.74 -1.13
N TRP A 712 14.66 6.22 -0.49
CA TRP A 712 13.58 5.50 -1.16
C TRP A 712 12.74 6.40 -2.06
N TYR A 713 12.39 7.61 -1.60
CA TYR A 713 11.65 8.60 -2.38
C TYR A 713 12.38 8.92 -3.70
N TRP A 714 13.68 9.21 -3.59
CA TRP A 714 14.51 9.61 -4.72
C TRP A 714 14.82 8.46 -5.67
N ASP A 715 15.07 7.26 -5.15
CA ASP A 715 15.27 6.05 -5.94
C ASP A 715 14.00 5.69 -6.73
N ARG A 716 12.80 5.79 -6.13
CA ARG A 716 11.52 5.53 -6.82
C ARG A 716 11.29 6.48 -7.99
N LEU A 717 11.56 7.78 -7.80
CA LEU A 717 11.48 8.76 -8.89
C LEU A 717 12.51 8.47 -9.98
N LYS A 718 13.73 8.08 -9.61
CA LYS A 718 14.77 7.69 -10.57
C LYS A 718 14.36 6.46 -11.39
N GLN A 719 13.81 5.43 -10.74
CA GLN A 719 13.28 4.24 -11.42
C GLN A 719 12.17 4.61 -12.40
N PHE A 720 11.23 5.48 -12.01
CA PHE A 720 10.19 5.96 -12.92
C PHE A 720 10.79 6.71 -14.12
N ALA A 721 11.74 7.63 -13.90
CA ALA A 721 12.40 8.36 -14.98
C ALA A 721 13.16 7.44 -15.95
N ASN A 722 13.83 6.41 -15.43
CA ASN A 722 14.49 5.39 -16.25
C ASN A 722 13.47 4.64 -17.13
N LEU A 723 12.32 4.24 -16.57
CA LEU A 723 11.24 3.60 -17.32
C LEU A 723 10.59 4.55 -18.33
N ALA A 724 10.47 5.84 -17.99
CA ALA A 724 9.97 6.86 -18.89
C ALA A 724 10.88 7.02 -20.12
N ASP A 725 12.20 6.99 -19.93
CA ASP A 725 13.18 7.00 -21.04
C ASP A 725 13.12 5.75 -21.91
N GLN A 726 12.77 4.58 -21.35
CA GLN A 726 12.59 3.35 -22.12
C GLN A 726 11.28 3.34 -22.91
N LYS A 727 10.23 3.96 -22.35
CA LYS A 727 8.86 3.81 -22.82
C LYS A 727 8.33 5.08 -23.53
N GLY A 728 9.16 6.11 -23.68
CA GLY A 728 8.80 7.37 -24.33
C GLY A 728 7.84 8.23 -23.51
N LEU A 729 7.83 8.08 -22.18
CA LEU A 729 6.95 8.83 -21.27
C LEU A 729 7.65 10.09 -20.74
N VAL A 730 6.90 10.91 -20.01
CA VAL A 730 7.39 12.16 -19.40
C VAL A 730 7.08 12.21 -17.91
N LEU A 731 8.07 12.60 -17.12
CA LEU A 731 7.92 13.04 -15.73
C LEU A 731 8.03 14.57 -15.68
N ILE A 732 6.97 15.25 -15.23
CA ILE A 732 7.08 16.62 -14.73
C ILE A 732 7.39 16.50 -13.24
N HIS A 733 8.54 17.02 -12.84
CA HIS A 733 9.01 17.01 -11.46
C HIS A 733 8.86 18.40 -10.85
N GLU A 734 7.87 18.54 -9.97
CA GLU A 734 7.59 19.76 -9.22
C GLU A 734 8.51 19.84 -8.01
N ASN A 735 9.53 20.70 -8.08
CA ASN A 735 10.57 20.76 -7.06
C ASN A 735 10.03 21.16 -5.69
N TYR A 736 9.11 22.13 -5.64
CA TYR A 736 8.46 22.58 -4.43
C TYR A 736 6.95 22.33 -4.47
N PHE A 737 6.31 22.35 -3.31
CA PHE A 737 4.87 22.35 -3.20
C PHE A 737 4.42 23.49 -2.30
N GLN A 738 4.03 24.61 -2.91
CA GLN A 738 3.78 25.86 -2.18
C GLN A 738 2.57 25.74 -1.24
N HIS A 739 1.65 24.82 -1.51
CA HIS A 739 0.43 24.63 -0.72
C HIS A 739 0.70 24.35 0.77
N ASN A 740 1.88 23.84 1.12
CA ASN A 740 2.30 23.60 2.51
C ASN A 740 2.50 24.88 3.33
N ILE A 741 2.87 25.99 2.69
CA ILE A 741 3.31 27.21 3.36
C ILE A 741 2.29 28.35 3.24
N ILE A 742 1.18 28.11 2.53
CA ILE A 742 0.08 29.05 2.36
C ILE A 742 -1.25 28.38 2.69
N GLU A 743 -2.25 29.20 2.95
CA GLU A 743 -3.66 28.86 3.01
C GLU A 743 -4.20 28.13 4.24
N ALA A 744 -3.68 26.98 4.68
CA ALA A 744 -4.26 26.29 5.84
C ALA A 744 -3.20 25.74 6.80
N GLY A 745 -3.42 25.97 8.09
CA GLY A 745 -2.44 25.63 9.13
C GLY A 745 -2.15 24.14 9.24
N ALA A 746 -3.08 23.27 8.86
CA ALA A 746 -2.89 21.82 8.83
C ALA A 746 -1.82 21.39 7.82
N HIS A 747 -1.73 22.09 6.67
CA HIS A 747 -0.73 21.80 5.64
C HIS A 747 0.69 22.10 6.11
N TYR A 748 0.82 23.05 7.05
CA TYR A 748 2.08 23.47 7.65
C TYR A 748 2.42 22.70 8.95
N ALA A 749 1.41 22.13 9.62
CA ALA A 749 1.56 21.53 10.95
C ALA A 749 2.63 20.43 10.97
N ASP A 750 2.60 19.54 9.98
CA ASP A 750 3.56 18.43 9.83
C ASP A 750 4.61 18.70 8.73
N PHE A 751 4.69 19.95 8.21
CA PHE A 751 5.63 20.30 7.15
C PHE A 751 7.08 20.17 7.65
N PRO A 752 7.98 19.45 6.93
CA PRO A 752 9.33 19.18 7.42
C PRO A 752 10.17 20.42 7.75
N TRP A 753 9.99 21.52 7.01
CA TRP A 753 10.78 22.74 7.23
C TRP A 753 10.37 23.53 8.47
N ARG A 754 9.20 23.26 9.06
CA ARG A 754 8.76 23.89 10.30
C ARG A 754 9.76 23.58 11.43
N THR A 755 10.13 24.58 12.23
CA THR A 755 11.10 24.44 13.34
C THR A 755 10.79 23.30 14.30
N ALA A 756 9.51 23.03 14.62
CA ALA A 756 9.14 21.89 15.46
C ALA A 756 9.42 20.50 14.83
N ASN A 757 9.57 20.41 13.52
CA ASN A 757 9.63 19.16 12.76
C ASN A 757 11.02 18.81 12.24
N ASN A 758 12.03 19.68 12.38
CA ASN A 758 13.40 19.38 11.95
C ASN A 758 14.47 19.78 12.97
N ILE A 759 15.67 19.24 12.79
CA ILE A 759 16.85 19.52 13.63
C ILE A 759 17.76 20.61 13.05
N ASN A 760 17.40 21.20 11.91
CA ASN A 760 18.30 22.06 11.13
C ASN A 760 18.19 23.54 11.47
N ASN A 761 17.39 23.94 12.47
CA ASN A 761 17.23 25.34 12.90
C ASN A 761 16.85 26.30 11.77
N THR A 762 15.74 26.03 11.08
CA THR A 762 15.23 26.83 9.95
C THR A 762 14.76 28.25 10.32
N GLY A 763 14.57 28.51 11.61
CA GLY A 763 14.26 29.85 12.14
C GLY A 763 12.82 30.31 11.94
N PHE A 764 11.88 29.40 11.66
CA PHE A 764 10.46 29.72 11.60
C PHE A 764 9.86 29.89 13.02
N PRO A 765 8.89 30.80 13.20
CA PRO A 765 8.31 31.10 14.50
C PRO A 765 7.56 29.90 15.11
N GLU A 766 7.72 29.74 16.42
CA GLU A 766 6.94 28.84 17.27
C GLU A 766 6.48 29.60 18.53
N PRO A 767 5.23 29.41 19.01
CA PRO A 767 4.16 28.67 18.35
C PRO A 767 3.80 29.30 16.99
N VAL A 768 3.34 28.47 16.06
CA VAL A 768 3.03 28.92 14.70
C VAL A 768 1.98 30.06 14.73
N PRO A 769 2.21 31.18 14.04
CA PRO A 769 1.29 32.32 14.02
C PRO A 769 0.10 32.06 13.08
N TYR A 770 -0.78 31.12 13.44
CA TYR A 770 -1.97 30.82 12.64
C TYR A 770 -2.94 32.01 12.61
N ALA A 771 -3.20 32.54 11.42
CA ALA A 771 -4.14 33.64 11.23
C ALA A 771 -5.58 33.15 11.45
N GLY A 772 -6.26 33.73 12.44
CA GLY A 772 -7.61 33.33 12.86
C GLY A 772 -7.70 31.87 13.28
N ASP A 773 -6.60 31.31 13.83
CA ASP A 773 -6.45 29.90 14.20
C ASP A 773 -6.89 28.92 13.07
N LYS A 774 -6.62 29.26 11.80
CA LYS A 774 -6.93 28.36 10.68
C LYS A 774 -5.96 28.52 9.52
N ARG A 775 -5.61 29.75 9.19
CA ARG A 775 -4.85 30.10 8.00
C ARG A 775 -3.37 30.22 8.32
N ILE A 776 -2.53 30.05 7.31
CA ILE A 776 -1.07 30.14 7.42
C ILE A 776 -0.50 30.94 6.26
N PHE A 777 0.54 31.72 6.53
CA PHE A 777 1.22 32.60 5.58
C PHE A 777 2.72 32.61 5.89
N MET A 778 3.45 31.63 5.36
CA MET A 778 4.89 31.46 5.60
C MET A 778 5.75 31.73 4.35
N ALA A 779 5.12 32.03 3.21
CA ALA A 779 5.81 32.15 1.92
C ALA A 779 6.92 33.20 1.91
N GLU A 780 6.71 34.38 2.50
CA GLU A 780 7.73 35.42 2.57
C GLU A 780 8.99 34.96 3.32
N GLN A 781 8.85 34.32 4.48
CA GLN A 781 9.98 33.83 5.25
C GLN A 781 10.63 32.59 4.63
N TYR A 782 9.82 31.74 3.98
CA TYR A 782 10.30 30.52 3.33
C TYR A 782 11.12 30.85 2.09
N TYR A 783 10.69 31.82 1.29
CA TYR A 783 11.39 32.24 0.08
C TYR A 783 12.43 33.35 0.32
N ASP A 784 12.72 33.70 1.58
CA ASP A 784 13.77 34.65 1.93
C ASP A 784 15.17 34.02 1.80
N VAL A 785 15.83 34.36 0.69
CA VAL A 785 17.20 33.94 0.36
C VAL A 785 18.28 34.87 0.89
N THR A 786 17.92 35.92 1.65
CA THR A 786 18.91 36.76 2.37
C THR A 786 19.38 36.11 3.65
N ASN A 787 18.61 35.17 4.18
CA ASN A 787 19.05 34.26 5.24
C ASN A 787 20.01 33.21 4.67
N GLU A 788 21.31 33.38 4.91
CA GLU A 788 22.34 32.50 4.33
C GLU A 788 22.18 31.02 4.72
N HIS A 789 21.65 30.73 5.90
CA HIS A 789 21.40 29.35 6.34
C HIS A 789 20.27 28.70 5.52
N ARG A 790 19.10 29.35 5.43
CA ARG A 790 17.99 28.84 4.60
C ARG A 790 18.35 28.76 3.13
N LYS A 791 19.05 29.77 2.62
CA LYS A 791 19.57 29.81 1.24
C LYS A 791 20.46 28.61 0.94
N ALA A 792 21.34 28.21 1.86
CA ALA A 792 22.19 27.03 1.69
C ALA A 792 21.35 25.73 1.59
N ILE A 793 20.31 25.59 2.43
CA ILE A 793 19.41 24.43 2.38
C ILE A 793 18.61 24.39 1.07
N HIS A 794 18.06 25.53 0.63
CA HIS A 794 17.39 25.61 -0.66
C HIS A 794 18.33 25.27 -1.82
N LYS A 795 19.55 25.81 -1.82
CA LYS A 795 20.55 25.52 -2.85
C LYS A 795 20.84 24.03 -2.93
N ALA A 796 21.10 23.38 -1.78
CA ALA A 796 21.34 21.94 -1.72
C ALA A 796 20.14 21.14 -2.23
N TYR A 797 18.93 21.49 -1.82
CA TYR A 797 17.71 20.81 -2.26
C TYR A 797 17.46 20.94 -3.77
N ILE A 798 17.62 22.15 -4.34
CA ILE A 798 17.50 22.36 -5.80
C ILE A 798 18.50 21.48 -6.54
N ARG A 799 19.75 21.45 -6.09
CA ARG A 799 20.78 20.60 -6.70
C ARG A 799 20.43 19.12 -6.59
N LYS A 800 19.92 18.66 -5.44
CA LYS A 800 19.45 17.28 -5.29
C LYS A 800 18.35 16.92 -6.30
N CYS A 801 17.42 17.83 -6.57
CA CYS A 801 16.40 17.62 -7.61
C CYS A 801 17.02 17.40 -8.99
N LEU A 802 18.07 18.14 -9.35
CA LEU A 802 18.77 17.98 -10.63
C LEU A 802 19.62 16.69 -10.66
N GLU A 803 20.42 16.47 -9.63
CA GLU A 803 21.35 15.36 -9.50
C GLU A 803 20.65 13.99 -9.53
N ASN A 804 19.44 13.89 -8.97
CA ASN A 804 18.71 12.63 -8.96
C ASN A 804 18.45 12.08 -10.37
N PHE A 805 18.16 12.96 -11.32
CA PHE A 805 17.79 12.60 -12.69
C PHE A 805 18.97 12.69 -13.66
N ASP A 806 20.20 12.68 -13.16
CA ASP A 806 21.40 12.60 -13.98
C ASP A 806 21.34 11.43 -14.98
N GLY A 807 21.50 11.74 -16.27
CA GLY A 807 21.42 10.76 -17.36
C GLY A 807 20.00 10.42 -17.82
N ASN A 808 18.95 11.03 -17.25
CA ASN A 808 17.58 10.89 -17.77
C ASN A 808 17.24 12.01 -18.74
N SER A 809 16.52 11.67 -19.81
CA SER A 809 16.04 12.65 -20.79
C SER A 809 14.57 13.02 -20.59
N GLY A 810 13.76 12.11 -20.03
CA GLY A 810 12.31 12.22 -19.92
C GLY A 810 11.79 13.03 -18.75
N VAL A 811 12.58 13.96 -18.22
CA VAL A 811 12.24 14.75 -17.03
C VAL A 811 12.19 16.24 -17.36
N ILE A 812 11.11 16.90 -16.96
CA ILE A 812 10.96 18.36 -17.00
C ILE A 812 10.98 18.87 -15.56
N GLN A 813 11.90 19.79 -15.26
CA GLN A 813 12.01 20.42 -13.95
C GLN A 813 11.14 21.67 -13.91
N LEU A 814 10.17 21.71 -13.01
CA LEU A 814 9.38 22.90 -12.69
C LEU A 814 9.70 23.37 -11.28
N ILE A 815 9.53 24.67 -11.02
CA ILE A 815 9.82 25.23 -9.71
C ILE A 815 8.88 24.66 -8.63
N GLY A 816 7.61 24.42 -8.93
CA GLY A 816 6.73 23.74 -7.99
C GLY A 816 5.24 23.82 -8.30
N ALA A 817 4.51 22.89 -7.69
CA ALA A 817 3.05 22.86 -7.75
C ALA A 817 2.42 23.98 -6.92
N GLU A 818 1.32 24.52 -7.42
CA GLU A 818 0.61 25.69 -6.87
C GLU A 818 1.51 26.92 -6.65
N PHE A 819 2.57 27.10 -7.45
CA PHE A 819 3.57 28.14 -7.23
C PHE A 819 3.12 29.53 -7.72
N THR A 820 2.83 30.40 -6.76
CA THR A 820 2.59 31.85 -6.93
C THR A 820 3.61 32.68 -6.16
N GLY A 821 4.81 32.14 -5.99
CA GLY A 821 5.89 32.72 -5.21
C GLY A 821 6.52 33.97 -5.86
N PRO A 822 7.46 34.63 -5.16
CA PRO A 822 8.02 35.90 -5.59
C PRO A 822 9.12 35.76 -6.66
N LEU A 823 9.29 36.80 -7.48
CA LEU A 823 10.29 36.85 -8.56
C LEU A 823 11.72 36.55 -8.08
N HIS A 824 12.14 37.09 -6.94
CA HIS A 824 13.53 36.93 -6.47
C HIS A 824 13.87 35.48 -6.15
N PHE A 825 12.89 34.67 -5.74
CA PHE A 825 13.13 33.25 -5.50
C PHE A 825 13.20 32.44 -6.80
N VAL A 826 12.43 32.81 -7.81
CA VAL A 826 12.55 32.22 -9.17
C VAL A 826 13.90 32.53 -9.77
N GLN A 827 14.39 33.77 -9.60
CA GLN A 827 15.74 34.16 -9.99
C GLN A 827 16.80 33.30 -9.30
N PHE A 828 16.70 33.15 -7.97
CA PHE A 828 17.61 32.28 -7.20
C PHE A 828 17.57 30.81 -7.66
N TRP A 829 16.38 30.28 -7.98
CA TRP A 829 16.22 28.92 -8.48
C TRP A 829 16.94 28.71 -9.83
N ILE A 830 16.72 29.63 -10.78
CA ILE A 830 17.38 29.60 -12.09
C ILE A 830 18.90 29.80 -11.96
N ASP A 831 19.34 30.73 -11.12
CA ASP A 831 20.76 31.01 -10.92
C ASP A 831 21.47 29.78 -10.30
N THR A 832 20.81 29.07 -9.39
CA THR A 832 21.33 27.81 -8.81
C THR A 832 21.45 26.70 -9.87
N ILE A 833 20.47 26.58 -10.76
CA ILE A 833 20.53 25.63 -11.89
C ILE A 833 21.69 25.97 -12.79
N LYS A 834 21.81 27.24 -13.20
CA LYS A 834 22.89 27.73 -14.07
C LYS A 834 24.28 27.44 -13.50
N GLU A 835 24.44 27.61 -12.19
CA GLU A 835 25.68 27.23 -11.49
C GLU A 835 25.94 25.72 -11.58
N TRP A 836 24.92 24.90 -11.34
CA TRP A 836 25.03 23.43 -11.45
C TRP A 836 25.34 22.96 -12.87
N GLU A 837 24.73 23.55 -13.90
CA GLU A 837 25.00 23.25 -15.31
C GLU A 837 26.45 23.58 -15.66
N LYS A 838 26.93 24.74 -15.21
CA LYS A 838 28.32 25.17 -15.41
C LYS A 838 29.32 24.21 -14.75
N GLU A 839 29.00 23.71 -13.56
CA GLU A 839 29.87 22.80 -12.79
C GLU A 839 29.87 21.37 -13.36
N THR A 840 28.72 20.89 -13.84
CA THR A 840 28.55 19.48 -14.23
C THR A 840 28.60 19.24 -15.73
N GLY A 841 28.40 20.28 -16.55
CA GLY A 841 28.28 20.19 -18.01
C GLY A 841 26.97 19.54 -18.49
N LYS A 842 25.98 19.38 -17.60
CA LYS A 842 24.69 18.73 -17.88
C LYS A 842 23.60 19.77 -18.04
N HIS A 843 22.59 19.47 -18.86
CA HIS A 843 21.48 20.37 -19.18
C HIS A 843 20.14 19.61 -19.11
N PRO A 844 19.39 19.67 -18.00
CA PRO A 844 18.04 19.14 -17.90
C PRO A 844 17.05 20.09 -18.58
N ILE A 845 15.84 19.61 -18.92
CA ILE A 845 14.81 20.50 -19.47
C ILE A 845 14.21 21.34 -18.33
N ILE A 846 14.42 22.65 -18.39
CA ILE A 846 13.93 23.60 -17.39
C ILE A 846 12.65 24.29 -17.88
N GLY A 847 11.56 24.10 -17.14
CA GLY A 847 10.28 24.73 -17.41
C GLY A 847 9.96 25.88 -16.46
N LEU A 848 9.39 26.96 -17.02
CA LEU A 848 8.93 28.13 -16.27
C LEU A 848 7.40 28.09 -16.11
N SER A 849 6.94 27.64 -14.94
CA SER A 849 5.52 27.56 -14.55
C SER A 849 5.27 28.48 -13.35
N VAL A 850 4.93 29.74 -13.62
CA VAL A 850 4.79 30.81 -12.61
C VAL A 850 3.68 31.79 -13.03
N THR A 851 3.40 32.80 -12.21
CA THR A 851 2.46 33.87 -12.55
C THR A 851 2.97 34.72 -13.72
N LYS A 852 2.07 35.35 -14.48
CA LYS A 852 2.42 36.05 -15.74
C LYS A 852 3.49 37.13 -15.54
N ASP A 853 3.37 37.93 -14.49
CA ASP A 853 4.31 39.01 -14.17
C ASP A 853 5.72 38.48 -13.92
N VAL A 854 5.85 37.38 -13.19
CA VAL A 854 7.13 36.72 -12.91
C VAL A 854 7.68 36.05 -14.16
N GLN A 855 6.82 35.40 -14.95
CA GLN A 855 7.18 34.75 -16.21
C GLN A 855 7.76 35.77 -17.20
N ASP A 856 7.05 36.87 -17.43
CA ASP A 856 7.48 37.93 -18.34
C ASP A 856 8.78 38.59 -17.86
N ALA A 857 8.93 38.81 -16.56
CA ALA A 857 10.16 39.38 -15.98
C ALA A 857 11.39 38.48 -16.18
N ILE A 858 11.26 37.16 -15.99
CA ILE A 858 12.35 36.20 -16.24
C ILE A 858 12.69 36.12 -17.73
N LEU A 859 11.68 36.07 -18.60
CA LEU A 859 11.89 35.97 -20.04
C LEU A 859 12.47 37.27 -20.64
N ALA A 860 12.28 38.41 -19.98
CA ALA A 860 12.91 39.69 -20.35
C ALA A 860 14.38 39.80 -19.92
N ASP A 861 14.88 38.94 -19.03
CA ASP A 861 16.29 38.88 -18.61
C ASP A 861 17.03 37.80 -19.42
N PRO A 862 17.87 38.17 -20.42
CA PRO A 862 18.53 37.20 -21.29
C PRO A 862 19.41 36.21 -20.54
N ASN A 863 19.99 36.61 -19.39
CA ASN A 863 20.88 35.74 -18.63
C ASN A 863 20.18 34.55 -18.00
N ARG A 864 18.89 34.71 -17.66
CA ARG A 864 18.04 33.70 -17.04
C ARG A 864 17.11 33.05 -18.04
N ALA A 865 16.60 33.80 -19.01
CA ALA A 865 15.82 33.27 -20.13
C ALA A 865 16.59 32.19 -20.92
N ASN A 866 17.92 32.27 -21.00
CA ASN A 866 18.75 31.25 -21.65
C ASN A 866 18.81 29.90 -20.93
N VAL A 867 18.48 29.86 -19.63
CA VAL A 867 18.39 28.61 -18.85
C VAL A 867 17.02 27.94 -19.04
N VAL A 868 16.00 28.70 -19.45
CA VAL A 868 14.63 28.20 -19.63
C VAL A 868 14.45 27.59 -21.01
N ASP A 869 14.09 26.31 -21.06
CA ASP A 869 13.81 25.56 -22.30
C ASP A 869 12.33 25.58 -22.68
N LEU A 870 11.46 25.66 -21.66
CA LEU A 870 10.02 25.48 -21.78
C LEU A 870 9.26 26.54 -20.98
N ILE A 871 8.19 27.07 -21.56
CA ILE A 871 7.27 28.03 -20.94
C ILE A 871 5.95 27.32 -20.66
N ASP A 872 5.46 27.36 -19.42
CA ASP A 872 4.17 26.78 -19.03
C ASP A 872 3.16 27.87 -18.65
N ILE A 873 2.06 27.93 -19.41
CA ILE A 873 0.94 28.82 -19.15
C ILE A 873 -0.03 28.10 -18.19
N ARG A 874 0.16 28.32 -16.89
CA ARG A 874 -0.61 27.64 -15.82
C ARG A 874 -1.38 28.58 -14.89
N TYR A 875 -0.69 29.56 -14.30
CA TYR A 875 -1.26 30.42 -13.25
C TYR A 875 -1.85 31.74 -13.77
N TRP A 876 -2.07 31.80 -15.08
CA TRP A 876 -2.69 32.90 -15.79
C TRP A 876 -3.29 32.38 -17.12
N HIS A 877 -4.29 33.06 -17.66
CA HIS A 877 -4.87 32.74 -18.97
C HIS A 877 -5.61 33.94 -19.57
N TYR A 878 -5.77 33.95 -20.89
CA TYR A 878 -6.74 34.83 -21.54
C TYR A 878 -8.15 34.26 -21.38
N GLN A 879 -9.05 35.09 -20.90
CA GLN A 879 -10.47 34.78 -20.73
C GLN A 879 -11.16 34.87 -22.10
N ALA A 880 -12.33 34.23 -22.26
CA ALA A 880 -13.05 34.20 -23.54
C ALA A 880 -13.44 35.59 -24.11
N ASP A 881 -13.35 36.66 -23.32
CA ASP A 881 -13.55 38.05 -23.77
C ASP A 881 -12.24 38.75 -24.20
N GLY A 882 -11.13 38.01 -24.26
CA GLY A 882 -9.79 38.48 -24.62
C GLY A 882 -9.01 39.15 -23.49
N THR A 883 -9.62 39.35 -22.31
CA THR A 883 -8.92 39.97 -21.17
C THR A 883 -8.06 38.93 -20.42
N ALA A 884 -6.93 39.35 -19.87
CA ALA A 884 -6.05 38.46 -19.12
C ALA A 884 -6.50 38.29 -17.66
N TYR A 885 -6.68 37.05 -17.22
CA TYR A 885 -6.58 36.69 -15.81
C TYR A 885 -5.11 36.43 -15.48
N ALA A 886 -4.49 37.35 -14.73
CA ALA A 886 -3.10 37.25 -14.33
C ALA A 886 -2.98 37.62 -12.85
N SER A 887 -2.78 36.61 -12.01
CA SER A 887 -2.40 36.83 -10.60
C SER A 887 -0.98 37.40 -10.52
N GLN A 888 -0.68 38.19 -9.48
CA GLN A 888 0.67 38.70 -9.24
C GLN A 888 1.45 37.73 -8.35
N GLY A 889 2.72 37.51 -8.68
CA GLY A 889 3.62 36.70 -7.88
C GLY A 889 3.99 37.35 -6.56
N GLY A 890 4.31 36.55 -5.55
CA GLY A 890 4.82 37.02 -4.26
C GLY A 890 3.77 37.61 -3.31
N LEU A 891 2.48 37.58 -3.67
CA LEU A 891 1.40 38.05 -2.79
C LEU A 891 0.96 37.05 -1.71
N SER A 892 1.64 35.91 -1.61
CA SER A 892 1.38 34.86 -0.59
C SER A 892 -0.07 34.31 -0.60
N LEU A 893 -0.68 34.20 -1.78
CA LEU A 893 -2.01 33.64 -1.97
C LEU A 893 -1.97 32.42 -2.89
N ALA A 894 -2.70 31.37 -2.52
CA ALA A 894 -2.83 30.19 -3.38
C ALA A 894 -3.59 30.53 -4.67
N PRO A 895 -3.35 29.81 -5.79
CA PRO A 895 -4.13 29.94 -7.01
C PRO A 895 -5.66 30.01 -6.77
N ARG A 896 -6.19 29.12 -5.92
CA ARG A 896 -7.62 29.13 -5.56
C ARG A 896 -8.07 30.35 -4.74
N GLN A 897 -7.18 30.99 -3.98
CA GLN A 897 -7.48 32.24 -3.28
C GLN A 897 -7.48 33.42 -4.26
N HIS A 898 -6.53 33.49 -5.19
CA HIS A 898 -6.55 34.46 -6.28
C HIS A 898 -7.82 34.34 -7.12
N ALA A 899 -8.22 33.13 -7.49
CA ALA A 899 -9.43 32.89 -8.26
C ALA A 899 -10.70 33.40 -7.55
N ARG A 900 -10.79 33.30 -6.22
CA ARG A 900 -11.92 33.85 -5.45
C ARG A 900 -11.99 35.38 -5.49
N LEU A 901 -10.83 36.05 -5.51
CA LEU A 901 -10.74 37.52 -5.53
C LEU A 901 -10.99 38.08 -6.92
N LEU A 902 -10.32 37.50 -7.93
CA LEU A 902 -10.31 38.00 -9.30
C LEU A 902 -11.46 37.43 -10.14
N LYS A 903 -12.14 36.38 -9.65
CA LYS A 903 -13.31 35.72 -10.26
C LYS A 903 -13.09 35.43 -11.76
N PRO A 904 -12.06 34.63 -12.11
CA PRO A 904 -11.72 34.36 -13.49
C PRO A 904 -12.90 33.69 -14.21
N LYS A 905 -13.10 34.09 -15.46
CA LYS A 905 -14.00 33.48 -16.42
C LYS A 905 -13.29 32.34 -17.14
N LYS A 906 -14.09 31.50 -17.78
CA LYS A 906 -13.60 30.44 -18.66
C LYS A 906 -12.80 31.03 -19.82
N THR A 907 -11.79 30.29 -20.26
CA THR A 907 -11.08 30.54 -21.52
C THR A 907 -11.87 29.99 -22.71
N SER A 908 -11.35 30.14 -23.94
CA SER A 908 -11.89 29.58 -25.17
C SER A 908 -10.78 28.99 -26.05
N PHE A 909 -11.14 28.28 -27.11
CA PHE A 909 -10.18 27.74 -28.07
C PHE A 909 -9.29 28.85 -28.65
N GLU A 910 -9.91 29.96 -29.08
CA GLU A 910 -9.27 31.13 -29.65
C GLU A 910 -8.21 31.70 -28.69
N GLU A 911 -8.54 31.78 -27.41
CA GLU A 911 -7.72 32.43 -26.39
C GLU A 911 -6.61 31.52 -25.84
N VAL A 912 -6.82 30.20 -25.82
CA VAL A 912 -5.74 29.23 -25.61
C VAL A 912 -4.76 29.29 -26.79
N TYR A 913 -5.25 29.32 -28.02
CA TYR A 913 -4.40 29.48 -29.21
C TYR A 913 -3.61 30.80 -29.13
N HIS A 914 -4.27 31.89 -28.77
CA HIS A 914 -3.66 33.20 -28.61
C HIS A 914 -2.55 33.18 -27.56
N ALA A 915 -2.81 32.63 -26.36
CA ALA A 915 -1.83 32.55 -25.29
C ALA A 915 -0.57 31.78 -25.72
N VAL A 916 -0.74 30.60 -26.31
CA VAL A 916 0.37 29.73 -26.71
C VAL A 916 1.14 30.34 -27.89
N SER A 917 0.44 30.79 -28.92
CA SER A 917 1.08 31.35 -30.13
C SER A 917 1.81 32.67 -29.84
N GLU A 918 1.32 33.50 -28.92
CA GLU A 918 2.00 34.74 -28.50
C GLU A 918 3.41 34.44 -28.00
N TYR A 919 3.56 33.50 -27.06
CA TYR A 919 4.88 33.15 -26.53
C TYR A 919 5.70 32.34 -27.52
N LYS A 920 5.07 31.51 -28.34
CA LYS A 920 5.78 30.76 -29.39
C LYS A 920 6.38 31.69 -30.45
N ILE A 921 5.71 32.80 -30.78
CA ILE A 921 6.22 33.81 -31.72
C ILE A 921 7.33 34.63 -31.08
N LYS A 922 7.18 35.01 -29.80
CA LYS A 922 8.18 35.79 -29.06
C LYS A 922 9.47 34.99 -28.79
N PHE A 923 9.35 33.70 -28.50
CA PHE A 923 10.44 32.79 -28.13
C PHE A 923 10.41 31.52 -28.98
N PRO A 924 10.70 31.61 -30.30
CA PRO A 924 10.53 30.51 -31.24
C PRO A 924 11.39 29.28 -30.94
N GLU A 925 12.50 29.45 -30.24
CA GLU A 925 13.43 28.40 -29.82
C GLU A 925 12.98 27.60 -28.60
N LYS A 926 12.02 28.11 -27.81
CA LYS A 926 11.51 27.47 -26.59
C LYS A 926 10.25 26.66 -26.87
N ALA A 927 10.04 25.58 -26.12
CA ALA A 927 8.73 24.93 -26.09
C ALA A 927 7.73 25.76 -25.30
N VAL A 928 6.47 25.72 -25.69
CA VAL A 928 5.36 26.31 -24.94
C VAL A 928 4.35 25.22 -24.64
N ILE A 929 3.94 25.09 -23.39
CA ILE A 929 2.87 24.20 -22.97
C ILE A 929 1.76 25.03 -22.30
N TYR A 930 0.56 24.47 -22.23
CA TYR A 930 -0.58 25.09 -21.55
C TYR A 930 -1.11 24.13 -20.51
N SER A 931 -1.11 24.57 -19.25
CA SER A 931 -1.54 23.76 -18.10
C SER A 931 -2.56 24.51 -17.22
N GLY A 932 -3.19 25.56 -17.76
CA GLY A 932 -4.26 26.29 -17.08
C GLY A 932 -5.53 25.44 -16.89
N ASP A 933 -6.50 25.99 -16.18
CA ASP A 933 -7.76 25.29 -15.89
C ASP A 933 -8.41 24.74 -17.17
N SER A 934 -8.86 23.47 -17.12
CA SER A 934 -9.48 22.75 -18.25
C SER A 934 -8.60 22.59 -19.49
N PHE A 935 -7.27 22.59 -19.35
CA PHE A 935 -6.33 22.40 -20.49
C PHE A 935 -6.64 21.15 -21.33
N ASP A 936 -7.16 20.10 -20.70
CA ASP A 936 -7.57 18.84 -21.31
C ASP A 936 -8.70 18.99 -22.34
N SER A 937 -9.43 20.09 -22.31
CA SER A 937 -10.47 20.40 -23.31
C SER A 937 -9.94 21.13 -24.55
N PHE A 938 -8.64 21.50 -24.58
CA PHE A 938 -8.08 22.41 -25.57
C PHE A 938 -6.85 21.88 -26.31
N GLY A 939 -6.61 20.55 -26.33
CA GLY A 939 -5.44 19.94 -26.98
C GLY A 939 -5.18 20.42 -28.41
N TRP A 940 -6.23 20.52 -29.25
CA TRP A 940 -6.09 21.02 -30.61
C TRP A 940 -5.73 22.51 -30.69
N ALA A 941 -6.23 23.35 -29.78
CA ALA A 941 -5.85 24.77 -29.73
C ALA A 941 -4.37 24.91 -29.38
N ILE A 942 -3.91 24.14 -28.41
CA ILE A 942 -2.50 24.09 -27.98
C ILE A 942 -1.62 23.64 -29.14
N LEU A 943 -1.95 22.52 -29.79
CA LEU A 943 -1.16 22.00 -30.91
C LEU A 943 -1.12 23.01 -32.07
N MET A 944 -2.27 23.51 -32.51
CA MET A 944 -2.34 24.43 -33.66
C MET A 944 -1.63 25.76 -33.41
N ALA A 945 -1.47 26.17 -32.15
CA ALA A 945 -0.71 27.34 -31.76
C ALA A 945 0.82 27.12 -31.71
N GLY A 946 1.28 25.91 -31.99
CA GLY A 946 2.69 25.54 -31.89
C GLY A 946 3.11 25.04 -30.50
N GLY A 947 2.15 24.66 -29.65
CA GLY A 947 2.39 24.21 -28.28
C GLY A 947 2.63 22.69 -28.16
N SER A 948 3.52 22.32 -27.25
CA SER A 948 3.90 20.93 -26.94
C SER A 948 3.07 20.35 -25.80
N LEU A 949 3.19 19.03 -25.57
CA LEU A 949 2.43 18.28 -24.54
C LEU A 949 0.92 18.52 -24.61
N SER A 950 0.39 18.70 -25.82
CA SER A 950 -1.05 18.73 -26.05
C SER A 950 -1.65 17.34 -25.86
N ASN A 951 -2.87 17.28 -25.37
CA ASN A 951 -3.57 16.02 -25.15
C ASN A 951 -4.37 15.56 -26.37
N VAL A 952 -3.87 15.88 -27.58
CA VAL A 952 -4.42 15.30 -28.81
C VAL A 952 -4.06 13.83 -28.85
N ASP A 953 -5.03 13.00 -29.23
CA ASP A 953 -4.87 11.55 -29.33
C ASP A 953 -5.02 11.10 -30.80
N GLU A 954 -4.61 9.86 -31.09
CA GLU A 954 -4.80 9.18 -32.39
C GLU A 954 -4.09 9.84 -33.60
N LEU A 955 -3.02 10.60 -33.37
CA LEU A 955 -2.10 11.04 -34.42
C LEU A 955 -0.96 10.04 -34.61
N ASP A 956 -0.74 9.63 -35.86
CA ASP A 956 0.37 8.76 -36.19
C ASP A 956 1.72 9.50 -36.17
N ALA A 957 2.80 8.72 -36.05
CA ALA A 957 4.17 9.23 -36.01
C ALA A 957 4.53 10.12 -37.21
N SER A 958 3.95 9.88 -38.39
CA SER A 958 4.24 10.69 -39.58
C SER A 958 3.68 12.10 -39.45
N VAL A 959 2.49 12.25 -38.86
CA VAL A 959 1.87 13.55 -38.60
C VAL A 959 2.61 14.30 -37.51
N LEU A 960 2.97 13.62 -36.42
CA LEU A 960 3.73 14.22 -35.32
C LEU A 960 5.11 14.70 -35.77
N ASN A 961 5.78 13.94 -36.65
CA ASN A 961 7.06 14.32 -37.24
C ASN A 961 6.92 15.54 -38.16
N LEU A 962 5.93 15.55 -39.04
CA LEU A 962 5.64 16.70 -39.91
C LEU A 962 5.40 17.98 -39.09
N ALA A 963 4.55 17.89 -38.06
CA ALA A 963 4.21 19.00 -37.18
C ALA A 963 5.44 19.63 -36.49
N SER A 964 6.46 18.83 -36.14
CA SER A 964 7.69 19.31 -35.48
C SER A 964 8.50 20.35 -36.29
N THR A 965 8.20 20.46 -37.59
CA THR A 965 8.85 21.40 -38.50
C THR A 965 7.98 22.60 -38.88
N MET A 966 6.74 22.64 -38.40
CA MET A 966 5.74 23.60 -38.82
C MET A 966 5.66 24.82 -37.89
N LYS A 967 5.10 25.90 -38.44
CA LYS A 967 4.78 27.13 -37.71
C LYS A 967 3.27 27.38 -37.69
N PRO A 968 2.73 27.96 -36.60
CA PRO A 968 1.32 28.30 -36.51
C PRO A 968 0.96 29.45 -37.47
N PHE A 969 -0.21 29.36 -38.09
CA PHE A 969 -0.80 30.40 -38.92
C PHE A 969 -2.34 30.34 -38.88
N LEU A 970 -3.00 31.41 -39.38
CA LEU A 970 -4.46 31.52 -39.43
C LEU A 970 -4.93 31.62 -40.89
N PRO A 971 -5.53 30.54 -41.45
CA PRO A 971 -5.97 30.50 -42.85
C PRO A 971 -6.95 31.60 -43.25
N ALA A 972 -7.85 32.00 -42.36
CA ALA A 972 -8.92 32.97 -42.64
C ALA A 972 -9.07 34.04 -41.53
N GLY A 973 -8.02 34.26 -40.73
CA GLY A 973 -8.01 35.21 -39.61
C GLY A 973 -8.62 34.68 -38.31
N LYS A 974 -8.46 35.45 -37.22
CA LYS A 974 -8.73 35.00 -35.84
C LYS A 974 -10.17 34.54 -35.58
N SER A 975 -11.17 35.15 -36.22
CA SER A 975 -12.59 34.87 -35.95
C SER A 975 -13.18 33.75 -36.78
N ALA A 976 -12.44 33.21 -37.75
CA ALA A 976 -12.96 32.22 -38.70
C ALA A 976 -13.05 30.80 -38.13
N LYS A 977 -12.51 30.56 -36.92
CA LYS A 977 -12.42 29.22 -36.31
C LYS A 977 -11.70 28.19 -37.20
N GLN A 978 -10.73 28.69 -37.95
CA GLN A 978 -9.86 27.92 -38.83
C GLN A 978 -8.42 28.21 -38.39
N TYR A 979 -7.67 27.15 -38.08
CA TYR A 979 -6.31 27.24 -37.56
C TYR A 979 -5.39 26.32 -38.36
N GLY A 980 -4.11 26.65 -38.45
CA GLY A 980 -3.18 25.81 -39.19
C GLY A 980 -1.77 25.81 -38.63
N LEU A 981 -1.08 24.70 -38.90
CA LEU A 981 0.36 24.55 -38.85
C LEU A 981 0.87 24.42 -40.30
N GLU A 982 1.90 25.17 -40.67
CA GLU A 982 2.48 25.12 -42.01
C GLU A 982 3.99 24.89 -42.03
N ASN A 983 4.41 24.11 -43.01
CA ASN A 983 5.74 24.14 -43.59
C ASN A 983 5.54 24.54 -45.07
N PRO A 984 5.63 25.84 -45.40
CA PRO A 984 5.15 26.38 -46.67
C PRO A 984 5.67 25.60 -47.88
N GLY A 985 4.74 25.16 -48.73
CA GLY A 985 5.00 24.40 -49.95
C GLY A 985 5.48 22.95 -49.74
N LYS A 986 5.46 22.44 -48.50
CA LYS A 986 5.82 21.06 -48.16
C LYS A 986 4.68 20.32 -47.46
N ALA A 987 4.16 20.87 -46.37
CA ALA A 987 3.11 20.20 -45.60
C ALA A 987 2.29 21.21 -44.76
N TYR A 988 1.05 20.84 -44.46
CA TYR A 988 0.12 21.63 -43.66
C TYR A 988 -0.72 20.70 -42.77
N ILE A 989 -1.08 21.16 -41.58
CA ILE A 989 -2.12 20.56 -40.73
C ILE A 989 -3.11 21.66 -40.42
N LEU A 990 -4.38 21.46 -40.78
CA LEU A 990 -5.42 22.46 -40.63
C LEU A 990 -6.49 21.94 -39.69
N TYR A 991 -7.02 22.78 -38.83
CA TYR A 991 -8.17 22.51 -37.98
C TYR A 991 -9.33 23.38 -38.41
N ASN A 992 -10.48 22.77 -38.68
CA ASN A 992 -11.70 23.48 -39.06
C ASN A 992 -12.85 23.12 -38.12
N SER A 993 -13.27 24.06 -37.27
CA SER A 993 -14.52 23.97 -36.50
C SER A 993 -15.63 24.88 -37.03
N SER A 994 -15.41 25.54 -38.17
CA SER A 994 -16.43 26.28 -38.90
C SER A 994 -17.22 25.37 -39.85
N ASN A 995 -18.31 25.90 -40.42
CA ASN A 995 -19.03 25.29 -41.55
C ASN A 995 -18.45 25.72 -42.91
N ASP A 996 -17.54 26.69 -42.92
CA ASP A 996 -16.97 27.25 -44.14
C ASP A 996 -15.79 26.40 -44.63
N ALA A 997 -15.56 26.47 -45.95
CA ALA A 997 -14.38 25.84 -46.56
C ALA A 997 -13.10 26.59 -46.15
N ILE A 998 -11.99 25.86 -45.98
CA ILE A 998 -10.67 26.47 -45.85
C ILE A 998 -10.12 26.76 -47.25
N ASN A 999 -9.67 27.99 -47.48
CA ASN A 999 -8.95 28.36 -48.70
C ASN A 999 -7.45 28.38 -48.40
N LEU A 1000 -6.71 27.39 -48.93
CA LEU A 1000 -5.27 27.29 -48.77
C LEU A 1000 -4.56 27.75 -50.04
N ASP A 1001 -3.71 28.78 -49.95
CA ASP A 1001 -2.96 29.26 -51.10
C ASP A 1001 -1.76 28.34 -51.42
N LEU A 1002 -1.90 27.52 -52.45
CA LEU A 1002 -0.86 26.66 -52.99
C LEU A 1002 -0.34 27.16 -54.36
N SER A 1003 -0.65 28.40 -54.75
CA SER A 1003 -0.29 28.97 -56.05
C SER A 1003 1.22 29.05 -56.28
N LYS A 1004 2.00 29.24 -55.20
CA LYS A 1004 3.47 29.31 -55.22
C LYS A 1004 4.18 27.97 -55.06
N SER A 1005 3.43 26.88 -54.94
CA SER A 1005 3.97 25.53 -54.78
C SER A 1005 3.98 24.78 -56.11
N THR A 1006 4.93 23.85 -56.30
CA THR A 1006 4.99 22.97 -57.47
C THR A 1006 4.88 21.50 -57.04
N GLY A 1007 4.02 20.70 -57.66
CA GLY A 1007 3.90 19.25 -57.42
C GLY A 1007 2.48 18.77 -57.16
N LYS A 1008 2.35 17.61 -56.51
CA LYS A 1008 1.08 17.05 -56.04
C LYS A 1008 1.10 16.94 -54.52
N PHE A 1009 -0.06 17.10 -53.90
CA PHE A 1009 -0.25 16.93 -52.46
C PHE A 1009 -1.25 15.81 -52.20
N ASN A 1010 -0.98 15.02 -51.16
CA ASN A 1010 -1.96 14.13 -50.56
C ASN A 1010 -2.71 14.88 -49.47
N ILE A 1011 -4.04 14.77 -49.47
CA ILE A 1011 -4.93 15.33 -48.45
C ILE A 1011 -5.57 14.17 -47.71
N LYS A 1012 -5.53 14.23 -46.38
CA LYS A 1012 -6.20 13.30 -45.48
C LYS A 1012 -7.02 14.10 -44.46
N VAL A 1013 -8.33 13.93 -44.49
CA VAL A 1013 -9.26 14.56 -43.54
C VAL A 1013 -9.53 13.57 -42.41
N LEU A 1014 -9.31 13.97 -41.18
CA LEU A 1014 -9.54 13.20 -39.97
C LEU A 1014 -10.68 13.81 -39.14
N ASN A 1015 -11.39 12.97 -38.39
CA ASN A 1015 -12.27 13.43 -37.33
C ASN A 1015 -11.40 13.96 -36.16
N ALA A 1016 -11.61 15.20 -35.72
CA ALA A 1016 -10.76 15.79 -34.68
C ALA A 1016 -10.86 15.09 -33.32
N LYS A 1017 -11.99 14.42 -33.03
CA LYS A 1017 -12.21 13.71 -31.76
C LYS A 1017 -11.65 12.29 -31.77
N THR A 1018 -11.72 11.61 -32.91
CA THR A 1018 -11.37 10.18 -33.00
C THR A 1018 -10.14 9.91 -33.85
N GLY A 1019 -9.48 10.92 -34.43
CA GLY A 1019 -8.32 10.74 -35.32
C GLY A 1019 -8.57 9.91 -36.60
N LYS A 1020 -9.76 9.34 -36.78
CA LYS A 1020 -10.07 8.44 -37.91
C LYS A 1020 -10.19 9.20 -39.21
N ALA A 1021 -9.59 8.65 -40.27
CA ALA A 1021 -9.71 9.18 -41.61
C ALA A 1021 -11.15 9.13 -42.12
N ILE A 1022 -11.62 10.26 -42.63
CA ILE A 1022 -12.94 10.47 -43.21
C ILE A 1022 -12.85 10.52 -44.74
N LYS A 1023 -11.78 11.13 -45.26
CA LYS A 1023 -11.55 11.31 -46.70
C LYS A 1023 -10.05 11.35 -46.99
N GLU A 1024 -9.64 10.73 -48.10
CA GLU A 1024 -8.30 10.88 -48.66
C GLU A 1024 -8.40 11.22 -50.16
N GLU A 1025 -7.63 12.21 -50.62
CA GLU A 1025 -7.58 12.61 -52.02
C GLU A 1025 -6.24 13.23 -52.41
N LYS A 1026 -5.98 13.36 -53.71
CA LYS A 1026 -4.78 14.02 -54.23
C LYS A 1026 -5.17 15.29 -54.98
N ILE A 1027 -4.47 16.38 -54.72
CA ILE A 1027 -4.63 17.64 -55.44
C ILE A 1027 -3.31 18.06 -56.12
N SER A 1028 -3.41 18.79 -57.23
CA SER A 1028 -2.25 19.37 -57.94
C SER A 1028 -2.10 20.84 -57.57
N THR A 1029 -0.86 21.35 -57.56
CA THR A 1029 -0.56 22.75 -57.21
C THR A 1029 -0.86 23.74 -58.34
N GLY A 1030 -0.81 25.04 -58.03
CA GLY A 1030 -0.88 26.13 -59.03
C GLY A 1030 -2.08 27.06 -58.88
N ALA A 1031 -2.94 26.84 -57.88
CA ALA A 1031 -4.07 27.70 -57.54
C ALA A 1031 -4.37 27.63 -56.04
N VAL A 1032 -5.30 28.47 -55.56
CA VAL A 1032 -5.86 28.36 -54.20
C VAL A 1032 -6.71 27.09 -54.11
N ALA A 1033 -6.37 26.20 -53.18
CA ALA A 1033 -7.12 24.98 -52.91
C ALA A 1033 -8.29 25.27 -51.97
N LYS A 1034 -9.52 25.08 -52.45
CA LYS A 1034 -10.74 25.18 -51.64
C LYS A 1034 -11.06 23.82 -51.02
N LEU A 1035 -10.89 23.72 -49.70
CA LEU A 1035 -11.09 22.51 -48.91
C LEU A 1035 -12.46 22.56 -48.25
N SER A 1036 -13.45 21.95 -48.90
CA SER A 1036 -14.82 21.89 -48.40
C SER A 1036 -14.93 20.99 -47.17
N LYS A 1037 -15.76 21.40 -46.21
CA LYS A 1037 -16.12 20.62 -45.02
C LYS A 1037 -16.66 19.24 -45.42
N VAL A 1038 -16.17 18.19 -44.77
CA VAL A 1038 -16.54 16.79 -45.09
C VAL A 1038 -17.44 16.18 -44.01
N ALA A 1039 -17.27 16.56 -42.75
CA ALA A 1039 -18.07 16.06 -41.63
C ALA A 1039 -18.83 17.16 -40.88
N SER A 1040 -19.88 16.77 -40.14
CA SER A 1040 -20.72 17.69 -39.35
C SER A 1040 -20.06 18.21 -38.06
N GLY A 1041 -18.91 17.67 -37.67
CA GLY A 1041 -18.13 18.10 -36.50
C GLY A 1041 -16.77 18.69 -36.86
N ASP A 1042 -15.94 18.91 -35.87
CA ASP A 1042 -14.58 19.43 -36.08
C ASP A 1042 -13.74 18.41 -36.86
N GLU A 1043 -13.01 18.91 -37.86
CA GLU A 1043 -12.17 18.08 -38.74
C GLU A 1043 -10.75 18.62 -38.80
N VAL A 1044 -9.81 17.71 -38.96
CA VAL A 1044 -8.38 18.00 -39.12
C VAL A 1044 -7.95 17.58 -40.50
N ILE A 1045 -7.34 18.48 -41.27
CA ILE A 1045 -6.94 18.24 -42.65
C ILE A 1045 -5.41 18.21 -42.69
N ILE A 1046 -4.84 17.04 -42.97
CA ILE A 1046 -3.41 16.84 -43.15
C ILE A 1046 -3.11 16.90 -44.65
N ILE A 1047 -2.17 17.75 -45.03
CA ILE A 1047 -1.79 17.97 -46.42
C ILE A 1047 -0.28 17.79 -46.50
N ASN A 1048 0.20 16.82 -47.29
CA ASN A 1048 1.63 16.57 -47.45
C ASN A 1048 2.00 16.43 -48.93
N LYS A 1049 3.12 17.03 -49.32
CA LYS A 1049 3.63 16.95 -50.69
C LYS A 1049 4.06 15.52 -51.00
N ILE A 1050 3.70 15.06 -52.19
CA ILE A 1050 4.03 13.73 -52.73
C ILE A 1050 5.42 13.76 -53.37
#